data_AF-A0AA43M1J3-F1
#
_entry.id   AF-A0AA43M1J3-F1
#
_cell.length_a   1.000
_cell.length_b   1.000
_cell.length_c   1.000
_cell.angle_alpha   90.00
_cell.angle_beta   90.00
_cell.angle_gamma   90.00
#
_symmetry.space_group_name_H-M   'P 1'
#
loop_
_entity.id
_entity.type
_entity.pdbx_description
1 polymer ?
#
loop_
_entity_poly.entity_id
_entity_poly.type
_entity_poly.pdbx_seq_one_letter_code
_entity_poly.pdbx_strand_id
1 'polypeptide(L)'
;MLKAYRKSRLLSAVLSVAVLLSAVPIGLGFAPSSVQAASVTGAPVNPNASAEAVKLLDKMYAITGKGIITGQHDYFESPDEISNKLKTISGQYAALHGYELGAIGGQTESGVAAQRKNIVWSATNWHKAGGIVAMTFHQNLPGTKYEWGNVQKNISQAEFNKYVTPGTAEYNALIADLDKVAVSLKSLRDAGVPILWRPYHEMNGGWFWWGKKNNFAQLWNIMYDRFVNVHQLNNLLWVWNPNAPNSNSDSYELTYPGADKVDVLAVDIYNNDFLNKYYDSLLSLAAGKPIGIGENGEMPSIAKLKLSQQNYVFMMNWGKMLYENNSNDTIINFMNDSYTLTRDKYKVWAAPTPTPTPTPTPTPTPTPTPTPTPTPTVKPTATPTPVPTATPAPTALVPAPDSAVQEPAVNGLKGEYFKNMTLSGTPALVRNDAQINYSWRQAAPDPVLPVDSFSIRWTGQIKPAYSETYQFFTNSDDGIRVWVNGTAVIDSWMKQSGTERTGSIALQAGQLYDIKVEYYENAGDASVRLMWQSPSQAKVVVPTGALFVKNPASSQAAVAPTAVPTAVPTAVPTAVPTAVPTPVPTPVPTPVPTPVPTPVPTATPVPTPVQTEAPVLAVKPGLAPDSVLQEPAVNGLKGEYFKNMTLSGTPALVRNDAQINYSWRQAAPDPVLPVDGFSIRWTGQIKPAYSETYQFFTNSDDGIRVWVNGTAVIDSWVKQSGTERTGSIALQAGQLYDIKVEYYENAGDASVRLMWQSPSQAKVVVPTSALFVKDSADNTAVTASLASAAAVTVTPAPTPAPAPTATPAPTPTAAPAPTSAPTPVPTATSAQAVAVNGLQAEYFNNIQLSGAPALVRTDAVLDFNWRQGTPDAAIGIDFFSVRWSGKIKPLYSENYNIYTTSDDGIRVWVDGNLIIDSWVKQSGTERVGSISLQAGQLYDIKVEYYENQGDAKAKLMWESASQIKEAVPASALFLPSVS
;
A
#
# COMPACT_ATOMS: atom_id res chain seq x y z
N MET A 1 -49.37 -4.31 25.83
CA MET A 1 -49.65 -5.12 24.63
C MET A 1 -48.69 -4.71 23.52
N LEU A 2 -47.61 -5.46 23.24
CA LEU A 2 -46.68 -5.09 22.14
C LEU A 2 -45.81 -6.28 21.65
N LYS A 3 -46.43 -7.41 21.26
CA LYS A 3 -45.68 -8.62 20.85
C LYS A 3 -46.32 -9.44 19.72
N ALA A 4 -47.18 -8.83 18.90
CA ALA A 4 -47.99 -9.52 17.89
C ALA A 4 -48.19 -8.73 16.57
N TYR A 5 -47.10 -8.30 15.91
CA TYR A 5 -47.17 -7.68 14.57
C TYR A 5 -45.94 -7.97 13.66
N ARG A 6 -45.32 -9.15 13.80
CA ARG A 6 -44.24 -9.65 12.91
C ARG A 6 -44.52 -11.08 12.38
N LYS A 7 -45.73 -11.32 11.84
CA LYS A 7 -46.12 -12.61 11.21
C LYS A 7 -47.10 -12.44 10.02
N SER A 8 -46.76 -11.63 9.01
CA SER A 8 -47.58 -11.53 7.79
C SER A 8 -46.90 -10.83 6.60
N ARG A 9 -45.86 -11.44 6.00
CA ARG A 9 -45.53 -11.32 4.55
C ARG A 9 -44.41 -12.29 4.13
N LEU A 10 -44.78 -13.57 4.01
CA LEU A 10 -43.94 -14.61 3.42
C LEU A 10 -44.84 -15.63 2.72
N LEU A 11 -45.48 -15.19 1.62
CA LEU A 11 -46.37 -15.98 0.75
C LEU A 11 -46.81 -15.13 -0.47
N SER A 12 -46.10 -15.26 -1.60
CA SER A 12 -46.56 -15.05 -3.01
C SER A 12 -45.37 -14.82 -3.97
N ALA A 13 -44.73 -15.90 -4.42
CA ALA A 13 -44.01 -16.03 -5.72
C ALA A 13 -43.19 -17.34 -5.73
N VAL A 14 -43.68 -18.37 -6.43
CA VAL A 14 -42.96 -19.61 -6.78
C VAL A 14 -43.43 -19.99 -8.19
N LEU A 15 -42.59 -20.71 -8.95
CA LEU A 15 -42.60 -20.90 -10.42
C LEU A 15 -42.13 -19.61 -11.17
N SER A 16 -41.34 -19.70 -12.23
CA SER A 16 -41.19 -20.83 -13.18
C SER A 16 -39.74 -21.14 -13.62
N VAL A 17 -39.48 -22.45 -13.77
CA VAL A 17 -38.57 -23.10 -14.76
C VAL A 17 -37.05 -22.80 -14.71
N ALA A 18 -36.27 -23.89 -14.72
CA ALA A 18 -34.84 -23.93 -15.03
C ALA A 18 -34.59 -24.92 -16.19
N VAL A 19 -33.53 -24.73 -16.99
CA VAL A 19 -32.94 -25.77 -17.87
C VAL A 19 -31.56 -25.34 -18.41
N LEU A 20 -30.55 -26.22 -18.27
CA LEU A 20 -29.20 -26.30 -18.94
C LEU A 20 -28.29 -25.04 -18.96
N LEU A 21 -26.96 -25.09 -18.74
CA LEU A 21 -25.86 -25.75 -19.48
C LEU A 21 -25.78 -25.28 -20.96
N SER A 22 -24.63 -24.91 -21.54
CA SER A 22 -23.19 -25.01 -21.16
C SER A 22 -22.30 -24.15 -22.10
N ALA A 23 -20.99 -24.02 -21.83
CA ALA A 23 -19.91 -23.55 -22.76
C ALA A 23 -20.03 -22.10 -23.33
N VAL A 24 -19.15 -21.09 -23.11
CA VAL A 24 -17.78 -21.00 -22.53
C VAL A 24 -16.71 -21.75 -23.38
N PRO A 25 -15.52 -21.19 -23.72
CA PRO A 25 -15.11 -19.76 -23.91
C PRO A 25 -13.79 -19.42 -24.76
N ILE A 26 -13.45 -18.12 -24.88
CA ILE A 26 -12.08 -17.48 -24.77
C ILE A 26 -10.94 -17.64 -25.81
N GLY A 27 -10.26 -16.50 -26.10
CA GLY A 27 -8.94 -16.44 -26.79
C GLY A 27 -8.46 -15.06 -27.31
N LEU A 28 -8.09 -14.12 -26.43
CA LEU A 28 -7.51 -12.80 -26.76
C LEU A 28 -6.25 -12.83 -27.66
N GLY A 29 -6.02 -11.73 -28.41
CA GLY A 29 -4.71 -11.41 -29.01
C GLY A 29 -4.36 -9.91 -29.14
N PHE A 30 -3.80 -9.31 -28.08
CA PHE A 30 -3.06 -8.02 -28.14
C PHE A 30 -1.61 -8.24 -27.66
N ALA A 31 -0.66 -7.46 -28.20
CA ALA A 31 0.69 -7.29 -27.67
C ALA A 31 1.29 -5.93 -28.10
N PRO A 32 1.98 -5.23 -27.20
CA PRO A 32 3.06 -4.31 -27.58
C PRO A 32 4.32 -4.46 -26.70
N SER A 33 5.39 -3.74 -27.05
CA SER A 33 6.69 -3.76 -26.35
C SER A 33 6.88 -2.57 -25.39
N SER A 34 7.93 -2.63 -24.56
CA SER A 34 8.29 -1.64 -23.54
C SER A 34 8.62 -0.25 -24.08
N VAL A 35 8.17 0.81 -23.39
CA VAL A 35 8.55 2.21 -23.66
C VAL A 35 8.88 2.94 -22.35
N GLN A 36 9.85 3.85 -22.48
CA GLN A 36 10.24 4.96 -21.60
C GLN A 36 9.11 5.57 -20.74
N ALA A 37 9.46 6.03 -19.53
CA ALA A 37 8.52 6.58 -18.53
C ALA A 37 7.72 7.79 -19.06
N ALA A 38 6.53 7.50 -19.58
CA ALA A 38 5.55 8.49 -20.01
C ALA A 38 4.89 9.18 -18.80
N SER A 39 4.39 10.39 -19.01
CA SER A 39 3.43 11.01 -18.09
C SER A 39 2.20 10.11 -17.95
N VAL A 40 1.82 9.78 -16.71
CA VAL A 40 0.62 8.98 -16.43
C VAL A 40 -0.63 9.82 -16.69
N THR A 41 -1.08 9.86 -17.95
CA THR A 41 -2.31 10.53 -18.38
C THR A 41 -3.49 9.59 -18.20
N GLY A 42 -4.22 9.72 -17.08
CA GLY A 42 -5.46 8.98 -16.90
C GLY A 42 -6.59 9.62 -17.71
N ALA A 43 -7.22 8.85 -18.60
CA ALA A 43 -8.37 9.32 -19.36
C ALA A 43 -9.54 9.71 -18.42
N PRO A 44 -10.28 10.79 -18.73
CA PRO A 44 -11.48 11.13 -17.96
C PRO A 44 -12.54 10.02 -18.00
N VAL A 45 -13.34 9.89 -16.93
CA VAL A 45 -14.41 8.89 -16.82
C VAL A 45 -15.57 9.16 -17.79
N ASN A 46 -15.69 10.41 -18.26
CA ASN A 46 -16.54 10.76 -19.39
C ASN A 46 -15.76 10.53 -20.70
N PRO A 47 -16.09 9.52 -21.52
CA PRO A 47 -15.35 9.22 -22.74
C PRO A 47 -15.47 10.29 -23.83
N ASN A 48 -16.45 11.20 -23.69
CA ASN A 48 -16.68 12.31 -24.61
C ASN A 48 -16.11 13.65 -24.08
N ALA A 49 -15.28 13.62 -23.03
CA ALA A 49 -14.72 14.80 -22.36
C ALA A 49 -14.08 15.81 -23.34
N SER A 50 -14.25 17.11 -23.05
CA SER A 50 -13.70 18.17 -23.89
C SER A 50 -12.18 18.19 -23.83
N ALA A 51 -11.52 18.70 -24.88
CA ALA A 51 -10.06 18.75 -24.94
C ALA A 51 -9.45 19.58 -23.79
N GLU A 52 -10.19 20.58 -23.30
CA GLU A 52 -9.82 21.42 -22.15
C GLU A 52 -9.95 20.65 -20.83
N ALA A 53 -10.96 19.78 -20.70
CA ALA A 53 -11.14 18.92 -19.52
C ALA A 53 -10.06 17.83 -19.48
N VAL A 54 -9.78 17.16 -20.60
CA VAL A 54 -8.65 16.21 -20.72
C VAL A 54 -7.34 16.90 -20.33
N LYS A 55 -7.04 18.06 -20.92
CA LYS A 55 -5.82 18.83 -20.65
C LYS A 55 -5.72 19.32 -19.20
N LEU A 56 -6.84 19.67 -18.55
CA LEU A 56 -6.85 20.01 -17.14
C LEU A 56 -6.51 18.79 -16.28
N LEU A 57 -7.10 17.63 -16.56
CA LEU A 57 -6.82 16.39 -15.85
C LEU A 57 -5.36 15.94 -16.04
N ASP A 58 -4.81 16.02 -17.25
CA ASP A 58 -3.39 15.75 -17.54
C ASP A 58 -2.47 16.64 -16.70
N LYS A 59 -2.82 17.92 -16.51
CA LYS A 59 -2.06 18.83 -15.63
C LYS A 59 -2.21 18.46 -14.15
N MET A 60 -3.36 17.93 -13.71
CA MET A 60 -3.51 17.40 -12.34
C MET A 60 -2.67 16.13 -12.11
N TYR A 61 -2.57 15.23 -13.08
CA TYR A 61 -1.59 14.13 -13.02
C TYR A 61 -0.14 14.62 -13.05
N ALA A 62 0.16 15.65 -13.87
CA ALA A 62 1.53 16.11 -14.08
C ALA A 62 2.16 16.84 -12.88
N ILE A 63 1.36 17.41 -11.96
CA ILE A 63 1.86 18.11 -10.76
C ILE A 63 2.07 17.18 -9.55
N THR A 64 1.46 15.99 -9.52
CA THR A 64 1.55 15.03 -8.40
C THR A 64 3.00 14.83 -7.93
N GLY A 65 3.24 15.04 -6.63
CA GLY A 65 4.56 14.92 -6.01
C GLY A 65 5.54 16.08 -6.26
N LYS A 66 5.11 17.18 -6.91
CA LYS A 66 5.99 18.29 -7.34
C LYS A 66 5.57 19.67 -6.85
N GLY A 67 4.34 19.82 -6.37
CA GLY A 67 3.76 21.08 -5.94
C GLY A 67 2.26 20.96 -5.70
N ILE A 68 1.65 22.04 -5.21
CA ILE A 68 0.21 22.12 -4.95
C ILE A 68 -0.41 23.36 -5.61
N ILE A 69 -1.52 23.16 -6.32
CA ILE A 69 -2.37 24.24 -6.87
C ILE A 69 -3.05 24.94 -5.68
N THR A 70 -2.90 26.25 -5.56
CA THR A 70 -3.60 27.01 -4.50
C THR A 70 -5.02 27.32 -4.92
N GLY A 71 -5.96 27.21 -3.99
CA GLY A 71 -7.39 27.41 -4.24
C GLY A 71 -8.04 28.35 -3.21
N GLN A 72 -9.06 29.07 -3.66
CA GLN A 72 -9.96 29.83 -2.81
C GLN A 72 -11.41 29.57 -3.21
N HIS A 73 -12.30 29.36 -2.24
CA HIS A 73 -13.74 29.30 -2.46
C HIS A 73 -14.40 30.66 -2.21
N ASP A 74 -15.40 30.99 -3.02
CA ASP A 74 -16.20 32.22 -2.97
C ASP A 74 -17.71 31.89 -3.05
N TYR A 75 -18.51 32.60 -2.23
CA TYR A 75 -19.92 32.27 -2.02
C TYR A 75 -20.84 32.66 -3.19
N PHE A 76 -22.03 32.06 -3.22
CA PHE A 76 -23.06 32.26 -4.25
C PHE A 76 -23.51 33.73 -4.41
N GLU A 77 -23.50 34.50 -3.33
CA GLU A 77 -23.86 35.92 -3.29
C GLU A 77 -22.74 36.85 -3.75
N SER A 78 -21.48 36.48 -3.54
CA SER A 78 -20.30 37.32 -3.80
C SER A 78 -19.14 36.52 -4.41
N PRO A 79 -19.29 36.03 -5.66
CA PRO A 79 -18.44 35.02 -6.31
C PRO A 79 -17.02 35.49 -6.72
N ASP A 80 -16.49 36.51 -6.06
CA ASP A 80 -15.16 37.11 -6.30
C ASP A 80 -14.60 37.85 -5.05
N GLU A 81 -15.35 37.95 -3.94
CA GLU A 81 -15.02 38.81 -2.77
C GLU A 81 -13.75 38.34 -2.05
N ILE A 82 -13.70 37.06 -1.70
CA ILE A 82 -12.64 36.43 -0.93
C ILE A 82 -11.42 36.20 -1.80
N SER A 83 -11.59 35.78 -3.06
CA SER A 83 -10.49 35.70 -4.04
C SER A 83 -9.81 37.04 -4.30
N ASN A 84 -10.54 38.16 -4.29
CA ASN A 84 -9.93 39.50 -4.33
C ASN A 84 -9.30 39.91 -2.98
N LYS A 85 -9.84 39.46 -1.84
CA LYS A 85 -9.22 39.67 -0.53
C LYS A 85 -7.90 38.90 -0.38
N LEU A 86 -7.81 37.67 -0.89
CA LEU A 86 -6.58 36.89 -0.99
C LEU A 86 -5.52 37.61 -1.82
N LYS A 87 -5.91 38.19 -2.97
CA LYS A 87 -5.02 39.03 -3.79
C LYS A 87 -4.55 40.28 -3.07
N THR A 88 -5.40 40.87 -2.23
CA THR A 88 -5.07 42.06 -1.42
C THR A 88 -4.08 41.74 -0.29
N ILE A 89 -4.22 40.57 0.35
CA ILE A 89 -3.33 40.14 1.44
C ILE A 89 -1.98 39.61 0.91
N SER A 90 -2.00 38.69 -0.05
CA SER A 90 -0.80 37.97 -0.51
C SER A 90 -0.07 38.60 -1.70
N GLY A 91 -0.69 39.59 -2.36
CA GLY A 91 -0.24 40.08 -3.66
C GLY A 91 -0.50 39.11 -4.83
N GLN A 92 -1.08 37.93 -4.60
CA GLN A 92 -1.29 36.87 -5.61
C GLN A 92 -2.74 36.32 -5.61
N TYR A 93 -3.23 35.87 -6.76
CA TYR A 93 -4.50 35.14 -6.86
C TYR A 93 -4.27 33.64 -6.70
N ALA A 94 -5.22 32.93 -6.09
CA ALA A 94 -5.26 31.46 -6.14
C ALA A 94 -5.27 30.97 -7.60
N ALA A 95 -4.69 29.81 -7.91
CA ALA A 95 -4.80 29.25 -9.25
C ALA A 95 -6.21 28.70 -9.53
N LEU A 96 -6.79 28.04 -8.53
CA LEU A 96 -8.13 27.47 -8.55
C LEU A 96 -9.11 28.41 -7.84
N HIS A 97 -10.27 28.64 -8.45
CA HIS A 97 -11.36 29.42 -7.86
C HIS A 97 -12.59 28.52 -7.80
N GLY A 98 -13.05 28.25 -6.57
CA GLY A 98 -14.25 27.47 -6.30
C GLY A 98 -15.46 28.38 -6.19
N TYR A 99 -16.46 28.13 -7.01
CA TYR A 99 -17.75 28.81 -6.96
C TYR A 99 -18.81 27.90 -6.35
N GLU A 100 -19.80 28.48 -5.67
CA GLU A 100 -21.02 27.78 -5.28
C GLU A 100 -22.12 27.92 -6.36
N LEU A 101 -23.00 26.92 -6.53
CA LEU A 101 -24.18 26.98 -7.40
C LEU A 101 -25.53 26.81 -6.66
N GLY A 102 -25.49 26.48 -5.38
CA GLY A 102 -26.62 26.32 -4.47
C GLY A 102 -26.93 27.61 -3.72
N ALA A 103 -28.12 28.17 -3.97
CA ALA A 103 -28.63 29.30 -3.24
C ALA A 103 -29.22 28.86 -1.88
N ILE A 104 -28.96 29.61 -0.82
CA ILE A 104 -29.28 29.21 0.56
C ILE A 104 -29.88 30.35 1.43
N GLY A 105 -30.00 31.56 0.87
CA GLY A 105 -30.38 32.80 1.56
C GLY A 105 -31.84 33.24 1.37
N GLY A 106 -32.75 32.33 1.01
CA GLY A 106 -34.18 32.60 0.80
C GLY A 106 -34.53 33.21 -0.56
N GLN A 107 -33.62 33.14 -1.55
CA GLN A 107 -33.79 33.77 -2.86
C GLN A 107 -35.00 33.24 -3.66
N THR A 108 -35.52 34.09 -4.55
CA THR A 108 -36.46 33.67 -5.60
C THR A 108 -35.73 32.93 -6.72
N GLU A 109 -36.42 32.05 -7.44
CA GLU A 109 -35.89 31.35 -8.62
C GLU A 109 -35.27 32.31 -9.65
N SER A 110 -35.88 33.48 -9.86
CA SER A 110 -35.34 34.53 -10.75
C SER A 110 -34.07 35.18 -10.21
N GLY A 111 -33.93 35.35 -8.90
CA GLY A 111 -32.71 35.83 -8.24
C GLY A 111 -31.57 34.81 -8.37
N VAL A 112 -31.86 33.53 -8.08
CA VAL A 112 -30.90 32.41 -8.25
C VAL A 112 -30.43 32.32 -9.70
N ALA A 113 -31.34 32.42 -10.68
CA ALA A 113 -31.00 32.41 -12.09
C ALA A 113 -30.18 33.64 -12.54
N ALA A 114 -30.28 34.78 -11.85
CA ALA A 114 -29.45 35.96 -12.09
C ALA A 114 -28.05 35.79 -11.47
N GLN A 115 -27.96 35.39 -10.20
CA GLN A 115 -26.68 35.15 -9.51
C GLN A 115 -25.84 34.06 -10.21
N ARG A 116 -26.49 32.98 -10.68
CA ARG A 116 -25.84 31.95 -11.51
C ARG A 116 -25.22 32.49 -12.80
N LYS A 117 -25.76 33.55 -13.40
CA LYS A 117 -25.14 34.20 -14.57
C LYS A 117 -23.90 35.01 -14.20
N ASN A 118 -23.88 35.64 -13.02
CA ASN A 118 -22.70 36.34 -12.51
C ASN A 118 -21.56 35.34 -12.25
N ILE A 119 -21.87 34.20 -11.63
CA ILE A 119 -20.93 33.08 -11.41
C ILE A 119 -20.37 32.56 -12.75
N VAL A 120 -21.23 32.30 -13.74
CA VAL A 120 -20.79 31.88 -15.09
C VAL A 120 -19.89 32.93 -15.75
N TRP A 121 -20.19 34.22 -15.59
CA TRP A 121 -19.38 35.32 -16.12
C TRP A 121 -18.00 35.40 -15.44
N SER A 122 -17.94 35.32 -14.11
CA SER A 122 -16.66 35.32 -13.37
C SER A 122 -15.83 34.08 -13.74
N ALA A 123 -16.39 32.88 -13.68
CA ALA A 123 -15.70 31.63 -14.01
C ALA A 123 -15.14 31.64 -15.45
N THR A 124 -15.89 32.18 -16.40
CA THR A 124 -15.43 32.36 -17.79
C THR A 124 -14.24 33.31 -17.88
N ASN A 125 -14.23 34.41 -17.12
CA ASN A 125 -13.13 35.37 -17.12
C ASN A 125 -11.92 34.87 -16.32
N TRP A 126 -12.14 34.10 -15.25
CA TRP A 126 -11.08 33.46 -14.47
C TRP A 126 -10.32 32.44 -15.31
N HIS A 127 -11.04 31.62 -16.08
CA HIS A 127 -10.42 30.67 -17.00
C HIS A 127 -9.61 31.39 -18.09
N LYS A 128 -10.18 32.45 -18.71
CA LYS A 128 -9.46 33.31 -19.68
C LYS A 128 -8.21 33.98 -19.10
N ALA A 129 -8.19 34.29 -17.80
CA ALA A 129 -7.01 34.81 -17.12
C ALA A 129 -5.89 33.77 -17.00
N GLY A 130 -6.20 32.47 -17.11
CA GLY A 130 -5.29 31.34 -16.93
C GLY A 130 -5.53 30.53 -15.66
N GLY A 131 -6.66 30.73 -14.97
CA GLY A 131 -7.04 30.00 -13.77
C GLY A 131 -7.84 28.72 -14.04
N ILE A 132 -7.96 27.90 -12.99
CA ILE A 132 -8.80 26.70 -12.94
C ILE A 132 -10.13 27.07 -12.28
N VAL A 133 -11.23 26.51 -12.79
CA VAL A 133 -12.57 26.66 -12.22
C VAL A 133 -12.95 25.38 -11.49
N ALA A 134 -13.38 25.51 -10.23
CA ALA A 134 -14.06 24.46 -9.47
C ALA A 134 -15.48 24.92 -9.14
N MET A 135 -16.42 23.97 -9.00
CA MET A 135 -17.81 24.29 -8.65
C MET A 135 -18.38 23.29 -7.64
N THR A 136 -18.78 23.81 -6.48
CA THR A 136 -19.53 23.11 -5.44
C THR A 136 -21.04 23.27 -5.68
N PHE A 137 -21.85 22.33 -5.21
CA PHE A 137 -23.30 22.47 -5.20
C PHE A 137 -23.94 22.00 -3.89
N HIS A 138 -24.21 22.97 -3.01
CA HIS A 138 -25.08 22.83 -1.84
C HIS A 138 -26.55 22.69 -2.29
N GLN A 139 -26.93 21.50 -2.75
CA GLN A 139 -28.29 21.22 -3.20
C GLN A 139 -29.27 21.25 -2.01
N ASN A 140 -30.26 22.14 -2.07
CA ASN A 140 -31.42 22.08 -1.18
C ASN A 140 -32.20 20.79 -1.45
N LEU A 141 -32.85 20.20 -0.43
CA LEU A 141 -33.70 19.03 -0.61
C LEU A 141 -34.67 19.27 -1.79
N PRO A 142 -34.67 18.43 -2.85
CA PRO A 142 -35.25 18.84 -4.12
C PRO A 142 -36.74 19.25 -4.05
N GLY A 143 -37.07 20.33 -4.76
CA GLY A 143 -38.41 20.93 -4.75
C GLY A 143 -38.74 21.80 -3.52
N THR A 144 -37.83 21.97 -2.56
CA THR A 144 -38.00 22.96 -1.46
C THR A 144 -37.49 24.35 -1.85
N LYS A 145 -37.62 25.31 -0.92
CA LYS A 145 -37.02 26.64 -1.06
C LYS A 145 -35.51 26.62 -0.87
N TYR A 146 -34.85 27.63 -1.43
CA TYR A 146 -33.42 27.95 -1.30
C TYR A 146 -33.09 28.48 0.11
N GLU A 147 -33.02 27.59 1.11
CA GLU A 147 -32.82 27.90 2.53
C GLU A 147 -31.82 26.89 3.12
N TRP A 148 -30.78 27.33 3.83
CA TRP A 148 -29.73 26.45 4.40
C TRP A 148 -30.28 25.23 5.16
N GLY A 149 -31.37 25.38 5.92
CA GLY A 149 -32.04 24.30 6.65
C GLY A 149 -32.66 23.21 5.76
N ASN A 150 -32.87 23.45 4.46
CA ASN A 150 -33.26 22.43 3.48
C ASN A 150 -32.04 21.70 2.89
N VAL A 151 -30.84 22.29 2.93
CA VAL A 151 -29.57 21.61 2.59
C VAL A 151 -29.17 20.66 3.73
N GLN A 152 -29.18 21.16 4.96
CA GLN A 152 -28.89 20.39 6.19
C GLN A 152 -30.05 19.50 6.68
N LYS A 153 -31.03 19.22 5.82
CA LYS A 153 -32.27 18.54 6.23
C LYS A 153 -32.03 17.05 6.45
N ASN A 154 -31.90 16.64 7.71
CA ASN A 154 -31.86 15.22 8.06
C ASN A 154 -33.15 14.51 7.60
N ILE A 155 -33.00 13.57 6.68
CA ILE A 155 -34.08 12.71 6.16
C ILE A 155 -33.72 11.24 6.39
N SER A 156 -34.73 10.42 6.66
CA SER A 156 -34.55 8.98 6.81
C SER A 156 -34.12 8.31 5.50
N GLN A 157 -33.54 7.11 5.59
CA GLN A 157 -33.20 6.30 4.41
C GLN A 157 -34.45 6.00 3.54
N ALA A 158 -35.63 5.86 4.15
CA ALA A 158 -36.89 5.64 3.44
C ALA A 158 -37.36 6.87 2.64
N GLU A 159 -37.07 8.08 3.13
CA GLU A 159 -37.34 9.33 2.40
C GLU A 159 -36.30 9.56 1.30
N PHE A 160 -35.01 9.34 1.59
CA PHE A 160 -33.93 9.43 0.60
C PHE A 160 -34.18 8.48 -0.59
N ASN A 161 -34.62 7.25 -0.32
CA ASN A 161 -34.95 6.27 -1.34
C ASN A 161 -35.95 6.78 -2.38
N LYS A 162 -36.85 7.72 -2.03
CA LYS A 162 -37.78 8.31 -2.99
C LYS A 162 -37.05 9.15 -4.03
N TYR A 163 -36.14 10.03 -3.61
CA TYR A 163 -35.37 10.91 -4.51
C TYR A 163 -34.50 10.13 -5.49
N VAL A 164 -34.10 8.89 -5.16
CA VAL A 164 -33.35 8.00 -6.06
C VAL A 164 -34.20 6.91 -6.74
N THR A 165 -35.52 6.90 -6.56
CA THR A 165 -36.45 5.98 -7.25
C THR A 165 -37.16 6.69 -8.40
N PRO A 166 -36.90 6.33 -9.67
CA PRO A 166 -37.57 6.94 -10.82
C PRO A 166 -39.09 6.89 -10.73
N GLY A 167 -39.74 8.00 -11.10
CA GLY A 167 -41.20 8.13 -11.14
C GLY A 167 -41.87 8.59 -9.84
N THR A 168 -41.14 8.74 -8.73
CA THR A 168 -41.66 9.43 -7.53
C THR A 168 -41.75 10.95 -7.76
N ALA A 169 -42.55 11.65 -6.94
CA ALA A 169 -42.60 13.11 -6.97
C ALA A 169 -41.23 13.71 -6.57
N GLU A 170 -40.59 13.11 -5.57
CA GLU A 170 -39.28 13.48 -5.04
C GLU A 170 -38.16 13.32 -6.09
N TYR A 171 -38.15 12.25 -6.88
CA TYR A 171 -37.23 12.06 -8.01
C TYR A 171 -37.49 13.07 -9.13
N ASN A 172 -38.77 13.33 -9.45
CA ASN A 172 -39.11 14.32 -10.48
C ASN A 172 -38.67 15.74 -10.07
N ALA A 173 -38.74 16.07 -8.77
CA ALA A 173 -38.19 17.31 -8.21
C ALA A 173 -36.65 17.35 -8.29
N LEU A 174 -35.96 16.24 -7.96
CA LEU A 174 -34.51 16.11 -8.14
C LEU A 174 -34.09 16.42 -9.58
N ILE A 175 -34.71 15.77 -10.56
CA ILE A 175 -34.42 15.97 -11.98
C ILE A 175 -34.68 17.43 -12.40
N ALA A 176 -35.78 18.04 -11.95
CA ALA A 176 -36.09 19.43 -12.26
C ALA A 176 -35.06 20.42 -11.68
N ASP A 177 -34.56 20.19 -10.46
CA ASP A 177 -33.52 21.05 -9.86
C ASP A 177 -32.13 20.83 -10.48
N LEU A 178 -31.80 19.60 -10.89
CA LEU A 178 -30.59 19.31 -11.67
C LEU A 178 -30.62 20.01 -13.03
N ASP A 179 -31.76 20.03 -13.72
CA ASP A 179 -31.92 20.70 -15.01
C ASP A 179 -31.67 22.22 -14.92
N LYS A 180 -32.08 22.87 -13.82
CA LYS A 180 -31.80 24.30 -13.56
C LYS A 180 -30.30 24.58 -13.46
N VAL A 181 -29.54 23.71 -12.78
CA VAL A 181 -28.09 23.84 -12.59
C VAL A 181 -27.34 23.56 -13.90
N ALA A 182 -27.80 22.59 -14.68
CA ALA A 182 -27.21 22.24 -15.96
C ALA A 182 -27.18 23.41 -16.97
N VAL A 183 -28.07 24.41 -16.86
CA VAL A 183 -28.04 25.63 -17.69
C VAL A 183 -26.72 26.40 -17.49
N SER A 184 -26.25 26.56 -16.25
CA SER A 184 -24.98 27.23 -15.96
C SER A 184 -23.79 26.42 -16.48
N LEU A 185 -23.80 25.11 -16.24
CA LEU A 185 -22.72 24.22 -16.66
C LEU A 185 -22.61 24.13 -18.19
N LYS A 186 -23.75 24.16 -18.92
CA LYS A 186 -23.78 24.26 -20.40
C LYS A 186 -23.20 25.58 -20.87
N SER A 187 -23.56 26.69 -20.23
CA SER A 187 -23.03 28.01 -20.58
C SER A 187 -21.51 28.09 -20.46
N LEU A 188 -20.93 27.33 -19.53
CA LEU A 188 -19.48 27.21 -19.34
C LEU A 188 -18.82 26.22 -20.31
N ARG A 189 -19.48 25.08 -20.60
CA ARG A 189 -19.07 24.14 -21.67
C ARG A 189 -18.98 24.86 -23.01
N ASP A 190 -20.00 25.62 -23.36
CA ASP A 190 -20.12 26.35 -24.62
C ASP A 190 -19.15 27.54 -24.71
N ALA A 191 -18.59 27.96 -23.56
CA ALA A 191 -17.49 28.92 -23.45
C ALA A 191 -16.09 28.26 -23.38
N GLY A 192 -15.99 26.93 -23.51
CA GLY A 192 -14.74 26.18 -23.46
C GLY A 192 -14.11 26.07 -22.06
N VAL A 193 -14.88 26.23 -20.99
CA VAL A 193 -14.37 26.24 -19.61
C VAL A 193 -14.45 24.83 -18.99
N PRO A 194 -13.32 24.16 -18.71
CA PRO A 194 -13.31 22.92 -17.95
C PRO A 194 -13.55 23.21 -16.46
N ILE A 195 -14.28 22.33 -15.78
CA ILE A 195 -14.74 22.51 -14.39
C ILE A 195 -14.36 21.30 -13.55
N LEU A 196 -13.72 21.53 -12.41
CA LEU A 196 -13.66 20.55 -11.32
C LEU A 196 -15.02 20.54 -10.61
N TRP A 197 -15.88 19.61 -11.00
CA TRP A 197 -17.27 19.52 -10.55
C TRP A 197 -17.37 18.71 -9.26
N ARG A 198 -17.76 19.36 -8.16
CA ARG A 198 -17.90 18.78 -6.82
C ARG A 198 -19.36 18.79 -6.37
N PRO A 199 -20.19 17.84 -6.82
CA PRO A 199 -21.53 17.66 -6.29
C PRO A 199 -21.49 16.88 -4.96
N TYR A 200 -22.46 17.15 -4.09
CA TYR A 200 -22.76 16.32 -2.91
C TYR A 200 -21.55 16.02 -2.01
N HIS A 201 -20.60 16.95 -1.84
CA HIS A 201 -19.48 16.83 -0.90
C HIS A 201 -19.92 16.47 0.53
N GLU A 202 -18.96 16.00 1.33
CA GLU A 202 -19.16 15.53 2.71
C GLU A 202 -20.25 14.45 2.84
N MET A 203 -20.46 13.63 1.80
CA MET A 203 -21.49 12.58 1.75
C MET A 203 -21.35 11.49 2.82
N ASN A 204 -20.17 11.32 3.41
CA ASN A 204 -19.92 10.46 4.57
C ASN A 204 -20.27 11.14 5.91
N GLY A 205 -20.49 12.46 5.93
CA GLY A 205 -20.98 13.23 7.06
C GLY A 205 -22.50 13.11 7.27
N GLY A 206 -22.94 13.22 8.53
CA GLY A 206 -24.37 13.06 8.89
C GLY A 206 -25.24 14.32 8.73
N TRP A 207 -24.70 15.43 8.22
CA TRP A 207 -25.29 16.77 8.34
C TRP A 207 -26.01 17.30 7.09
N PHE A 208 -25.84 16.67 5.93
CA PHE A 208 -26.58 17.01 4.71
C PHE A 208 -27.66 15.97 4.38
N TRP A 209 -28.69 16.34 3.61
CA TRP A 209 -29.79 15.41 3.29
C TRP A 209 -29.33 14.16 2.51
N TRP A 210 -28.26 14.28 1.71
CA TRP A 210 -27.59 13.18 1.01
C TRP A 210 -26.59 12.40 1.87
N GLY A 211 -26.24 12.91 3.06
CA GLY A 211 -25.19 12.39 3.93
C GLY A 211 -25.57 11.10 4.66
N LYS A 212 -24.61 10.18 4.82
CA LYS A 212 -24.78 8.84 5.43
C LYS A 212 -25.99 8.06 4.88
N LYS A 213 -26.02 7.88 3.55
CA LYS A 213 -27.08 7.11 2.85
C LYS A 213 -26.48 5.88 2.18
N ASN A 214 -27.05 4.71 2.46
CA ASN A 214 -26.44 3.43 2.06
C ASN A 214 -26.38 3.22 0.53
N ASN A 215 -27.25 3.90 -0.20
CA ASN A 215 -27.34 3.96 -1.65
C ASN A 215 -26.96 5.34 -2.23
N PHE A 216 -26.09 6.11 -1.57
CA PHE A 216 -25.58 7.39 -2.08
C PHE A 216 -25.11 7.33 -3.55
N ALA A 217 -24.45 6.24 -3.96
CA ALA A 217 -24.01 6.03 -5.33
C ALA A 217 -25.15 6.07 -6.37
N GLN A 218 -26.40 5.79 -5.99
CA GLN A 218 -27.56 5.96 -6.88
C GLN A 218 -27.84 7.44 -7.17
N LEU A 219 -27.74 8.31 -6.16
CA LEU A 219 -27.89 9.77 -6.33
C LEU A 219 -26.75 10.34 -7.21
N TRP A 220 -25.51 9.91 -6.96
CA TRP A 220 -24.36 10.26 -7.80
C TRP A 220 -24.59 9.84 -9.27
N ASN A 221 -25.02 8.60 -9.50
CA ASN A 221 -25.26 8.09 -10.85
C ASN A 221 -26.44 8.77 -11.55
N ILE A 222 -27.48 9.19 -10.83
CA ILE A 222 -28.59 9.99 -11.39
C ILE A 222 -28.07 11.34 -11.89
N MET A 223 -27.24 12.04 -11.11
CA MET A 223 -26.64 13.29 -11.58
C MET A 223 -25.66 13.05 -12.73
N TYR A 224 -24.83 12.01 -12.64
CA TYR A 224 -23.86 11.66 -13.69
C TYR A 224 -24.56 11.41 -15.03
N ASP A 225 -25.58 10.55 -15.07
CA ASP A 225 -26.36 10.29 -16.29
C ASP A 225 -27.07 11.56 -16.78
N ARG A 226 -27.73 12.31 -15.88
CA ARG A 226 -28.44 13.54 -16.26
C ARG A 226 -27.51 14.59 -16.85
N PHE A 227 -26.28 14.71 -16.33
CA PHE A 227 -25.33 15.72 -16.78
C PHE A 227 -24.54 15.26 -18.01
N VAL A 228 -23.97 14.06 -17.99
CA VAL A 228 -23.16 13.53 -19.09
C VAL A 228 -24.02 13.08 -20.27
N ASN A 229 -25.02 12.22 -20.04
CA ASN A 229 -25.77 11.58 -21.12
C ASN A 229 -26.95 12.42 -21.62
N VAL A 230 -27.74 13.02 -20.72
CA VAL A 230 -28.90 13.83 -21.12
C VAL A 230 -28.51 15.27 -21.49
N HIS A 231 -27.66 15.93 -20.70
CA HIS A 231 -27.28 17.33 -20.93
C HIS A 231 -25.99 17.52 -21.73
N GLN A 232 -25.24 16.46 -22.01
CA GLN A 232 -23.99 16.48 -22.78
C GLN A 232 -22.94 17.44 -22.17
N LEU A 233 -22.83 17.43 -20.84
CA LEU A 233 -21.86 18.22 -20.08
C LEU A 233 -20.49 17.51 -20.06
N ASN A 234 -19.73 17.70 -21.12
CA ASN A 234 -18.42 17.08 -21.31
C ASN A 234 -17.22 17.92 -20.84
N ASN A 235 -17.46 19.11 -20.30
CA ASN A 235 -16.44 19.96 -19.68
C ASN A 235 -16.22 19.66 -18.18
N LEU A 236 -16.96 18.71 -17.60
CA LEU A 236 -16.89 18.39 -16.17
C LEU A 236 -15.87 17.28 -15.91
N LEU A 237 -14.94 17.54 -14.99
CA LEU A 237 -14.16 16.52 -14.29
C LEU A 237 -14.81 16.26 -12.93
N TRP A 238 -15.16 15.01 -12.64
CA TRP A 238 -15.94 14.62 -11.48
C TRP A 238 -15.06 14.47 -10.22
N VAL A 239 -15.22 15.39 -9.28
CA VAL A 239 -14.51 15.41 -7.99
C VAL A 239 -15.39 14.79 -6.90
N TRP A 240 -15.02 13.60 -6.44
CA TRP A 240 -15.67 12.97 -5.29
C TRP A 240 -14.96 13.36 -4.00
N ASN A 241 -15.70 13.91 -3.03
CA ASN A 241 -15.13 14.74 -1.97
C ASN A 241 -15.81 14.53 -0.60
N PRO A 242 -15.47 13.46 0.14
CA PRO A 242 -15.86 13.26 1.54
C PRO A 242 -15.20 14.28 2.50
N ASN A 243 -15.73 14.36 3.73
CA ASN A 243 -15.05 14.97 4.88
C ASN A 243 -14.07 13.97 5.53
N ALA A 244 -13.01 14.44 6.18
CA ALA A 244 -12.07 13.60 6.94
C ALA A 244 -12.76 12.77 8.06
N PRO A 245 -12.71 11.41 8.04
CA PRO A 245 -13.50 10.54 8.93
C PRO A 245 -13.29 10.81 10.42
N ASN A 246 -14.39 11.00 11.14
CA ASN A 246 -14.43 11.39 12.55
C ASN A 246 -15.71 10.87 13.23
N SER A 247 -15.97 11.25 14.48
CA SER A 247 -17.17 10.79 15.21
C SER A 247 -18.50 11.10 14.51
N ASN A 248 -18.54 12.08 13.60
CA ASN A 248 -19.73 12.50 12.88
C ASN A 248 -19.72 12.11 11.38
N SER A 249 -18.64 11.51 10.86
CA SER A 249 -18.48 11.15 9.45
C SER A 249 -17.79 9.80 9.26
N ASP A 250 -18.38 8.93 8.44
CA ASP A 250 -17.93 7.54 8.29
C ASP A 250 -16.70 7.41 7.36
N SER A 251 -16.14 6.20 7.25
CA SER A 251 -15.05 5.91 6.31
C SER A 251 -15.41 6.21 4.86
N TYR A 252 -14.40 6.58 4.08
CA TYR A 252 -14.49 7.02 2.69
C TYR A 252 -15.23 6.03 1.77
N GLU A 253 -14.84 4.76 1.83
CA GLU A 253 -15.28 3.70 0.93
C GLU A 253 -16.79 3.45 0.96
N LEU A 254 -17.48 3.75 2.07
CA LEU A 254 -18.91 3.52 2.23
C LEU A 254 -19.79 4.40 1.33
N THR A 255 -19.22 5.46 0.75
CA THR A 255 -19.93 6.43 -0.11
C THR A 255 -19.23 6.67 -1.46
N TYR A 256 -18.20 5.87 -1.78
CA TYR A 256 -17.48 5.98 -3.05
C TYR A 256 -18.31 5.38 -4.21
N PRO A 257 -18.66 6.15 -5.25
CA PRO A 257 -19.61 5.72 -6.29
C PRO A 257 -18.99 4.78 -7.34
N GLY A 258 -17.66 4.76 -7.47
CA GLY A 258 -16.95 3.94 -8.46
C GLY A 258 -15.84 4.72 -9.20
N ALA A 259 -14.73 4.05 -9.52
CA ALA A 259 -13.61 4.67 -10.22
C ALA A 259 -13.90 5.02 -11.70
N ASP A 260 -15.02 4.52 -12.23
CA ASP A 260 -15.63 4.80 -13.53
C ASP A 260 -16.63 5.98 -13.47
N LYS A 261 -16.75 6.66 -12.33
CA LYS A 261 -17.65 7.80 -12.07
C LYS A 261 -16.98 8.98 -11.37
N VAL A 262 -15.65 8.92 -11.19
CA VAL A 262 -14.83 9.89 -10.47
C VAL A 262 -13.52 10.11 -11.23
N ASP A 263 -13.19 11.35 -11.56
CA ASP A 263 -11.90 11.73 -12.18
C ASP A 263 -10.82 12.01 -11.13
N VAL A 264 -11.22 12.68 -10.05
CA VAL A 264 -10.36 13.20 -8.98
C VAL A 264 -11.02 12.89 -7.64
N LEU A 265 -10.24 12.48 -6.65
CA LEU A 265 -10.72 12.37 -5.27
C LEU A 265 -10.25 13.58 -4.46
N ALA A 266 -11.00 13.96 -3.45
CA ALA A 266 -10.59 15.04 -2.54
C ALA A 266 -11.13 14.80 -1.13
N VAL A 267 -10.65 15.58 -0.17
CA VAL A 267 -11.09 15.51 1.23
C VAL A 267 -11.21 16.89 1.85
N ASP A 268 -12.30 17.12 2.59
CA ASP A 268 -12.50 18.33 3.38
C ASP A 268 -11.85 18.16 4.77
N ILE A 269 -10.96 19.10 5.15
CA ILE A 269 -10.12 19.03 6.36
C ILE A 269 -10.16 20.36 7.10
N TYR A 270 -10.79 20.37 8.28
CA TYR A 270 -10.94 21.53 9.15
C TYR A 270 -10.24 21.32 10.51
N ASN A 271 -9.99 22.41 11.25
CA ASN A 271 -9.35 22.41 12.56
C ASN A 271 -7.89 21.92 12.55
N ASN A 272 -7.17 22.17 11.45
CA ASN A 272 -5.78 21.76 11.21
C ASN A 272 -5.54 20.22 11.26
N ASP A 273 -6.59 19.38 11.17
CA ASP A 273 -6.53 17.92 11.33
C ASP A 273 -5.95 17.20 10.08
N PHE A 274 -4.84 17.69 9.53
CA PHE A 274 -4.18 17.13 8.34
C PHE A 274 -3.44 15.81 8.65
N LEU A 275 -4.11 14.79 9.19
CA LEU A 275 -3.47 13.52 9.58
C LEU A 275 -3.15 12.63 8.37
N ASN A 276 -1.99 11.96 8.40
CA ASN A 276 -1.57 11.06 7.32
C ASN A 276 -2.59 9.94 7.08
N LYS A 277 -3.21 9.38 8.14
CA LYS A 277 -4.28 8.37 8.03
C LYS A 277 -5.40 8.74 7.03
N TYR A 278 -5.72 10.04 6.88
CA TYR A 278 -6.71 10.53 5.92
C TYR A 278 -6.15 10.55 4.50
N TYR A 279 -4.93 11.08 4.34
CA TYR A 279 -4.20 11.11 3.07
C TYR A 279 -3.93 9.70 2.54
N ASP A 280 -3.41 8.79 3.37
CA ASP A 280 -3.07 7.40 3.03
C ASP A 280 -4.31 6.62 2.57
N SER A 281 -5.43 6.77 3.29
CA SER A 281 -6.70 6.12 2.96
C SER A 281 -7.30 6.67 1.67
N LEU A 282 -7.27 8.00 1.46
CA LEU A 282 -7.77 8.62 0.24
C LEU A 282 -6.89 8.27 -0.97
N LEU A 283 -5.56 8.28 -0.82
CA LEU A 283 -4.59 7.90 -1.85
C LEU A 283 -4.74 6.42 -2.26
N SER A 284 -4.97 5.55 -1.28
CA SER A 284 -5.24 4.12 -1.49
C SER A 284 -6.55 3.90 -2.27
N LEU A 285 -7.62 4.63 -1.93
CA LEU A 285 -8.90 4.58 -2.61
C LEU A 285 -8.87 5.23 -4.02
N ALA A 286 -8.03 6.25 -4.21
CA ALA A 286 -7.89 6.98 -5.46
C ALA A 286 -7.32 6.15 -6.61
N ALA A 287 -6.69 5.00 -6.32
CA ALA A 287 -6.26 4.04 -7.32
C ALA A 287 -5.32 4.64 -8.41
N GLY A 288 -4.49 5.60 -8.01
CA GLY A 288 -3.59 6.35 -8.91
C GLY A 288 -4.18 7.63 -9.52
N LYS A 289 -5.48 7.91 -9.36
CA LYS A 289 -6.09 9.21 -9.73
C LYS A 289 -5.53 10.36 -8.87
N PRO A 290 -5.61 11.63 -9.33
CA PRO A 290 -5.17 12.76 -8.52
C PRO A 290 -6.01 12.89 -7.25
N ILE A 291 -5.37 13.28 -6.14
CA ILE A 291 -6.05 13.61 -4.88
C ILE A 291 -5.85 15.08 -4.52
N GLY A 292 -6.79 15.68 -3.80
CA GLY A 292 -6.68 17.07 -3.31
C GLY A 292 -7.31 17.28 -1.94
N ILE A 293 -7.07 18.46 -1.38
CA ILE A 293 -7.79 18.97 -0.21
C ILE A 293 -8.95 19.79 -0.76
N GLY A 294 -10.17 19.27 -0.61
CA GLY A 294 -11.39 19.83 -1.17
C GLY A 294 -11.73 21.19 -0.56
N GLU A 295 -11.72 21.24 0.75
CA GLU A 295 -11.95 22.42 1.56
C GLU A 295 -11.02 22.40 2.77
N ASN A 296 -10.53 23.56 3.17
CA ASN A 296 -9.78 23.71 4.41
C ASN A 296 -10.07 25.05 5.10
N GLY A 297 -10.05 25.05 6.43
CA GLY A 297 -10.11 26.26 7.24
C GLY A 297 -8.72 26.89 7.37
N GLU A 298 -7.85 26.21 8.10
CA GLU A 298 -6.42 26.51 8.23
C GLU A 298 -5.67 26.07 6.96
N MET A 299 -4.66 26.81 6.54
CA MET A 299 -3.81 26.42 5.40
C MET A 299 -2.89 25.26 5.79
N PRO A 300 -2.76 24.21 4.95
CA PRO A 300 -1.91 23.07 5.24
C PRO A 300 -0.42 23.46 5.32
N SER A 301 0.30 22.87 6.28
CA SER A 301 1.74 23.10 6.42
C SER A 301 2.50 22.64 5.17
N ILE A 302 3.20 23.58 4.52
CA ILE A 302 4.05 23.30 3.36
C ILE A 302 5.10 22.22 3.65
N ALA A 303 5.66 22.18 4.86
CA ALA A 303 6.61 21.13 5.26
C ALA A 303 5.94 19.75 5.26
N LYS A 304 4.69 19.65 5.74
CA LYS A 304 3.93 18.40 5.75
C LYS A 304 3.54 17.94 4.33
N LEU A 305 3.13 18.88 3.48
CA LEU A 305 2.88 18.63 2.06
C LEU A 305 4.14 18.13 1.34
N LYS A 306 5.32 18.70 1.63
CA LYS A 306 6.59 18.26 1.05
C LYS A 306 7.08 16.90 1.60
N LEU A 307 6.82 16.60 2.87
CA LEU A 307 7.39 15.43 3.57
C LEU A 307 6.53 14.16 3.51
N SER A 308 5.22 14.27 3.74
CA SER A 308 4.34 13.09 3.89
C SER A 308 2.99 13.17 3.19
N GLN A 309 2.68 14.28 2.51
CA GLN A 309 1.37 14.50 1.85
C GLN A 309 1.51 15.01 0.40
N GLN A 310 2.62 14.63 -0.26
CA GLN A 310 3.07 15.17 -1.55
C GLN A 310 2.15 14.92 -2.74
N ASN A 311 1.22 13.97 -2.63
CA ASN A 311 0.27 13.65 -3.72
C ASN A 311 -0.99 14.51 -3.72
N TYR A 312 -1.19 15.42 -2.75
CA TYR A 312 -2.25 16.43 -2.83
C TYR A 312 -1.92 17.47 -3.91
N VAL A 313 -2.62 17.40 -5.04
CA VAL A 313 -2.38 18.23 -6.23
C VAL A 313 -3.00 19.62 -6.14
N PHE A 314 -4.02 19.80 -5.29
CA PHE A 314 -4.63 21.09 -4.97
C PHE A 314 -5.07 21.17 -3.50
N MET A 315 -5.24 22.40 -3.00
CA MET A 315 -6.02 22.73 -1.81
C MET A 315 -7.01 23.85 -2.13
N MET A 316 -8.02 24.08 -1.30
CA MET A 316 -8.91 25.23 -1.45
C MET A 316 -9.44 25.75 -0.12
N ASN A 317 -9.08 26.98 0.23
CA ASN A 317 -9.53 27.58 1.49
C ASN A 317 -11.02 27.92 1.45
N TRP A 318 -11.76 27.58 2.51
CA TRP A 318 -13.21 27.74 2.56
C TRP A 318 -13.63 29.17 2.93
N GLY A 319 -13.90 29.98 1.90
CA GLY A 319 -14.46 31.33 2.06
C GLY A 319 -13.71 32.15 3.12
N LYS A 320 -14.45 32.72 4.06
CA LYS A 320 -13.93 33.65 5.07
C LYS A 320 -12.94 33.02 6.07
N MET A 321 -12.91 31.69 6.22
CA MET A 321 -11.87 30.98 6.97
C MET A 321 -10.45 31.28 6.45
N LEU A 322 -10.32 31.74 5.19
CA LEU A 322 -9.10 32.35 4.68
C LEU A 322 -8.44 33.28 5.70
N TYR A 323 -9.18 34.20 6.30
CA TYR A 323 -8.66 35.23 7.21
C TYR A 323 -9.23 35.15 8.63
N GLU A 324 -10.19 34.24 8.87
CA GLU A 324 -10.72 33.93 10.21
C GLU A 324 -9.89 32.82 10.90
N ASN A 325 -9.31 31.88 10.14
CA ASN A 325 -8.48 30.78 10.65
C ASN A 325 -6.98 30.93 10.35
N ASN A 326 -6.57 31.92 9.54
CA ASN A 326 -5.16 32.15 9.18
C ASN A 326 -4.74 33.61 9.38
N SER A 327 -3.51 33.82 9.84
CA SER A 327 -2.90 35.15 9.85
C SER A 327 -2.48 35.59 8.45
N ASN A 328 -2.34 36.91 8.25
CA ASN A 328 -1.79 37.45 7.01
C ASN A 328 -0.43 36.83 6.66
N ASP A 329 0.44 36.59 7.65
CA ASP A 329 1.76 35.99 7.44
C ASP A 329 1.65 34.54 6.94
N THR A 330 0.74 33.73 7.49
CA THR A 330 0.46 32.38 6.97
C THR A 330 0.01 32.43 5.51
N ILE A 331 -0.92 33.32 5.18
CA ILE A 331 -1.45 33.51 3.81
C ILE A 331 -0.35 33.95 2.84
N ILE A 332 0.45 34.94 3.24
CA ILE A 332 1.58 35.49 2.45
C ILE A 332 2.63 34.41 2.21
N ASN A 333 3.06 33.71 3.26
CA ASN A 333 4.10 32.68 3.17
C ASN A 333 3.65 31.49 2.33
N PHE A 334 2.42 30.99 2.53
CA PHE A 334 1.87 29.88 1.74
C PHE A 334 1.79 30.23 0.25
N MET A 335 1.26 31.41 -0.10
CA MET A 335 1.14 31.83 -1.50
C MET A 335 2.49 32.12 -2.16
N ASN A 336 3.51 32.53 -1.40
CA ASN A 336 4.83 32.86 -1.91
C ASN A 336 5.77 31.65 -2.09
N ASP A 337 5.63 30.57 -1.30
CA ASP A 337 6.52 29.39 -1.36
C ASP A 337 6.69 28.81 -2.78
N SER A 338 7.87 28.27 -3.08
CA SER A 338 8.22 27.67 -4.37
C SER A 338 7.34 26.47 -4.78
N TYR A 339 6.74 25.78 -3.81
CA TYR A 339 5.92 24.59 -3.97
C TYR A 339 4.45 24.89 -4.30
N THR A 340 4.00 26.13 -4.11
CA THR A 340 2.62 26.54 -4.36
C THR A 340 2.46 27.19 -5.73
N LEU A 341 1.52 26.69 -6.53
CA LEU A 341 1.12 27.29 -7.81
C LEU A 341 -0.11 28.18 -7.60
N THR A 342 0.15 29.48 -7.45
CA THR A 342 -0.81 30.57 -7.59
C THR A 342 -1.17 30.78 -9.07
N ARG A 343 -2.18 31.60 -9.41
CA ARG A 343 -2.69 31.69 -10.80
C ARG A 343 -1.61 31.99 -11.84
N ASP A 344 -0.76 32.96 -11.52
CA ASP A 344 0.23 33.46 -12.47
C ASP A 344 1.44 32.48 -12.55
N LYS A 345 1.81 31.81 -11.44
CA LYS A 345 2.76 30.68 -11.42
C LYS A 345 2.22 29.49 -12.23
N TYR A 346 0.97 29.08 -11.98
CA TYR A 346 0.29 27.99 -12.66
C TYR A 346 0.20 28.25 -14.16
N LYS A 347 -0.17 29.47 -14.58
CA LYS A 347 -0.24 29.85 -16.01
C LYS A 347 1.08 29.65 -16.75
N VAL A 348 2.20 30.00 -16.12
CA VAL A 348 3.56 29.80 -16.69
C VAL A 348 3.92 28.30 -16.72
N TRP A 349 3.66 27.56 -15.64
CA TRP A 349 3.91 26.12 -15.55
C TRP A 349 3.00 25.27 -16.47
N ALA A 350 1.77 25.73 -16.70
CA ALA A 350 0.76 25.07 -17.54
C ALA A 350 0.97 25.33 -19.03
N ALA A 351 1.74 26.35 -19.40
CA ALA A 351 2.06 26.68 -20.78
C ALA A 351 2.70 25.49 -21.54
N PRO A 352 2.51 25.37 -22.86
CA PRO A 352 3.26 24.42 -23.66
C PRO A 352 4.74 24.82 -23.67
N THR A 353 5.63 23.88 -23.43
CA THR A 353 7.07 24.07 -23.65
C THR A 353 7.30 24.52 -25.10
N PRO A 354 8.04 25.61 -25.36
CA PRO A 354 8.30 26.03 -26.73
C PRO A 354 9.08 24.94 -27.45
N THR A 355 8.49 24.38 -28.50
CA THR A 355 9.19 23.45 -29.40
C THR A 355 10.45 24.15 -29.93
N PRO A 356 11.65 23.55 -29.81
CA PRO A 356 12.85 24.17 -30.36
C PRO A 356 12.64 24.40 -31.86
N THR A 357 12.81 25.64 -32.31
CA THR A 357 12.73 25.97 -33.74
C THR A 357 13.72 25.09 -34.49
N PRO A 358 13.30 24.32 -35.51
CA PRO A 358 14.20 23.40 -36.18
C PRO A 358 15.35 24.18 -36.81
N THR A 359 16.58 23.85 -36.42
CA THR A 359 17.79 24.37 -37.04
C THR A 359 17.69 24.12 -38.55
N PRO A 360 17.85 25.15 -39.41
CA PRO A 360 17.63 24.98 -40.84
C PRO A 360 18.60 23.94 -41.41
N THR A 361 18.05 22.83 -41.93
CA THR A 361 18.82 21.77 -42.56
C THR A 361 19.63 22.34 -43.73
N PRO A 362 20.96 22.09 -43.81
CA PRO A 362 21.77 22.60 -44.90
C PRO A 362 21.25 22.07 -46.24
N THR A 363 21.06 22.97 -47.21
CA THR A 363 20.52 22.65 -48.53
C THR A 363 21.46 21.69 -49.28
N PRO A 364 20.95 20.59 -49.88
CA PRO A 364 21.78 19.71 -50.70
C PRO A 364 22.32 20.47 -51.92
N THR A 365 23.63 20.41 -52.13
CA THR A 365 24.32 21.02 -53.29
C THR A 365 24.00 20.21 -54.56
N PRO A 366 23.71 20.85 -55.71
CA PRO A 366 23.18 20.15 -56.88
C PRO A 366 24.19 19.22 -57.56
N THR A 367 23.72 18.06 -57.99
CA THR A 367 24.44 17.13 -58.89
C THR A 367 24.21 17.55 -60.35
N PRO A 368 25.24 17.55 -61.22
CA PRO A 368 25.13 18.12 -62.58
C PRO A 368 24.30 17.29 -63.57
N THR A 369 23.72 18.00 -64.55
CA THR A 369 22.79 17.50 -65.57
C THR A 369 23.48 17.12 -66.88
N PRO A 370 23.07 16.02 -67.55
CA PRO A 370 23.18 15.82 -68.99
C PRO A 370 21.84 16.01 -69.73
N THR A 371 21.90 16.32 -71.03
CA THR A 371 20.85 17.02 -71.82
C THR A 371 20.95 16.57 -73.30
N PRO A 372 19.93 16.59 -74.20
CA PRO A 372 18.47 16.31 -74.07
C PRO A 372 17.83 15.45 -75.24
N THR A 373 16.53 15.09 -75.14
CA THR A 373 15.53 15.05 -76.28
C THR A 373 15.69 14.01 -77.43
N PRO A 374 14.65 13.57 -78.21
CA PRO A 374 13.22 13.99 -78.31
C PRO A 374 12.10 12.91 -78.16
N THR A 375 10.94 13.37 -77.66
CA THR A 375 9.55 13.36 -78.23
C THR A 375 9.22 12.37 -79.39
N PRO A 376 8.11 11.58 -79.37
CA PRO A 376 6.68 12.01 -79.23
C PRO A 376 5.85 11.12 -78.23
N THR A 377 4.49 10.98 -78.17
CA THR A 377 3.34 11.19 -79.10
C THR A 377 1.99 11.54 -78.38
N VAL A 378 0.81 11.06 -78.84
CA VAL A 378 -0.55 11.65 -78.65
C VAL A 378 -1.68 10.59 -78.53
N LYS A 379 -2.56 10.68 -77.49
CA LYS A 379 -4.05 10.39 -77.37
C LYS A 379 -4.67 9.09 -78.00
N PRO A 380 -5.98 8.71 -77.81
CA PRO A 380 -7.05 9.17 -76.88
C PRO A 380 -7.91 8.08 -76.14
N THR A 381 -8.87 8.57 -75.36
CA THR A 381 -9.95 8.01 -74.50
C THR A 381 -11.01 7.04 -75.11
N ALA A 382 -11.57 6.06 -74.33
CA ALA A 382 -13.03 5.85 -74.03
C ALA A 382 -13.51 4.43 -73.54
N THR A 383 -14.12 4.36 -72.33
CA THR A 383 -15.49 3.86 -71.89
C THR A 383 -16.38 3.03 -72.88
N PRO A 384 -17.31 2.08 -72.49
CA PRO A 384 -17.94 1.74 -71.17
C PRO A 384 -18.06 0.22 -70.76
N THR A 385 -18.75 -0.06 -69.63
CA THR A 385 -19.23 -1.35 -69.08
C THR A 385 -20.31 -2.07 -69.92
N PRO A 386 -20.54 -3.40 -69.75
CA PRO A 386 -21.76 -3.85 -69.02
C PRO A 386 -21.60 -5.16 -68.17
N VAL A 387 -22.72 -5.60 -67.56
CA VAL A 387 -22.98 -6.67 -66.56
C VAL A 387 -24.42 -7.18 -66.82
N PRO A 388 -24.93 -8.43 -66.53
CA PRO A 388 -24.49 -9.47 -65.56
C PRO A 388 -24.54 -10.98 -66.03
N THR A 389 -24.31 -11.90 -65.07
CA THR A 389 -24.92 -13.26 -64.91
C THR A 389 -24.23 -14.49 -65.53
N ALA A 390 -23.68 -15.38 -64.68
CA ALA A 390 -24.16 -16.77 -64.45
C ALA A 390 -23.11 -17.64 -63.71
N THR A 391 -23.54 -18.41 -62.70
CA THR A 391 -22.72 -19.42 -61.98
C THR A 391 -22.89 -20.80 -62.64
N PRO A 392 -21.81 -21.60 -62.78
CA PRO A 392 -21.61 -22.73 -61.86
C PRO A 392 -20.15 -22.89 -61.39
N ALA A 393 -19.92 -23.77 -60.41
CA ALA A 393 -18.64 -23.95 -59.73
C ALA A 393 -17.70 -24.99 -60.37
N PRO A 394 -16.38 -24.87 -60.15
CA PRO A 394 -15.44 -26.00 -60.14
C PRO A 394 -14.98 -26.35 -58.71
N THR A 395 -14.65 -27.62 -58.48
CA THR A 395 -14.21 -28.14 -57.17
C THR A 395 -12.68 -28.27 -57.10
N ALA A 396 -12.11 -27.85 -55.97
CA ALA A 396 -10.79 -28.19 -55.42
C ALA A 396 -9.52 -27.99 -56.28
N LEU A 397 -8.71 -27.01 -55.88
CA LEU A 397 -7.29 -27.26 -55.55
C LEU A 397 -7.00 -26.66 -54.16
N VAL A 398 -6.04 -27.24 -53.44
CA VAL A 398 -5.90 -27.09 -51.98
C VAL A 398 -4.92 -25.95 -51.60
N PRO A 399 -5.32 -25.00 -50.74
CA PRO A 399 -4.38 -24.11 -50.04
C PRO A 399 -3.83 -24.76 -48.75
N ALA A 400 -2.67 -24.28 -48.30
CA ALA A 400 -2.03 -24.67 -47.04
C ALA A 400 -2.87 -24.23 -45.81
N PRO A 401 -2.69 -24.84 -44.62
CA PRO A 401 -3.62 -24.65 -43.50
C PRO A 401 -3.60 -23.23 -42.92
N ASP A 402 -4.79 -22.77 -42.53
CA ASP A 402 -5.02 -21.46 -41.90
C ASP A 402 -4.24 -21.27 -40.59
N SER A 403 -3.91 -20.00 -40.31
CA SER A 403 -3.57 -19.55 -38.96
C SER A 403 -4.71 -19.89 -38.00
N ALA A 404 -4.40 -20.58 -36.90
CA ALA A 404 -5.41 -21.05 -35.96
C ALA A 404 -6.29 -19.90 -35.44
N VAL A 405 -7.61 -20.01 -35.67
CA VAL A 405 -8.59 -19.06 -35.15
C VAL A 405 -8.66 -19.20 -33.64
N GLN A 406 -8.23 -18.16 -32.94
CA GLN A 406 -8.40 -18.03 -31.50
C GLN A 406 -9.84 -17.59 -31.19
N GLU A 407 -10.55 -18.30 -30.31
CA GLU A 407 -11.94 -17.97 -29.94
C GLU A 407 -12.04 -16.62 -29.16
N PRO A 408 -13.21 -16.01 -28.98
CA PRO A 408 -13.30 -14.67 -28.35
C PRO A 408 -13.37 -14.70 -26.81
N ALA A 409 -12.65 -13.78 -26.16
CA ALA A 409 -12.49 -13.68 -24.70
C ALA A 409 -13.78 -13.37 -23.91
N VAL A 410 -14.35 -14.41 -23.29
CA VAL A 410 -15.27 -14.32 -22.15
C VAL A 410 -14.49 -13.87 -20.91
N ASN A 411 -14.38 -12.56 -20.75
CA ASN A 411 -13.72 -11.93 -19.61
C ASN A 411 -14.44 -12.21 -18.27
N GLY A 412 -13.73 -12.08 -17.15
CA GLY A 412 -14.22 -12.33 -15.79
C GLY A 412 -13.77 -13.66 -15.19
N LEU A 413 -14.24 -13.99 -13.99
CA LEU A 413 -13.96 -15.24 -13.27
C LEU A 413 -15.25 -16.04 -13.03
N LYS A 414 -15.14 -17.37 -12.97
CA LYS A 414 -16.26 -18.25 -12.58
C LYS A 414 -16.48 -18.15 -11.07
N GLY A 415 -17.51 -17.41 -10.65
CA GLY A 415 -17.97 -17.33 -9.26
C GLY A 415 -18.91 -18.48 -8.90
N GLU A 416 -18.53 -19.26 -7.89
CA GLU A 416 -19.33 -20.33 -7.27
C GLU A 416 -19.82 -19.85 -5.91
N TYR A 417 -21.13 -19.74 -5.71
CA TYR A 417 -21.75 -19.15 -4.53
C TYR A 417 -22.41 -20.22 -3.64
N PHE A 418 -22.12 -20.22 -2.33
CA PHE A 418 -22.51 -21.26 -1.37
C PHE A 418 -23.38 -20.71 -0.23
N LYS A 419 -24.35 -21.50 0.23
CA LYS A 419 -25.28 -21.19 1.34
C LYS A 419 -24.68 -21.41 2.74
N ASN A 420 -23.37 -21.30 2.87
CA ASN A 420 -22.60 -21.52 4.08
C ASN A 420 -21.28 -20.76 3.96
N MET A 421 -20.61 -20.46 5.08
CA MET A 421 -19.29 -19.79 5.10
C MET A 421 -18.11 -20.70 4.75
N THR A 422 -18.33 -22.02 4.57
CA THR A 422 -17.26 -23.02 4.47
C THR A 422 -16.98 -23.50 3.04
N LEU A 423 -17.60 -22.87 2.03
CA LEU A 423 -17.48 -23.23 0.61
C LEU A 423 -17.79 -24.71 0.33
N SER A 424 -18.71 -25.27 1.11
CA SER A 424 -18.98 -26.71 1.18
C SER A 424 -20.29 -27.10 0.51
N GLY A 425 -20.35 -28.35 0.02
CA GLY A 425 -21.48 -28.86 -0.77
C GLY A 425 -21.53 -28.28 -2.18
N THR A 426 -22.69 -28.39 -2.83
CA THR A 426 -22.93 -27.86 -4.17
C THR A 426 -23.16 -26.34 -4.12
N PRO A 427 -22.56 -25.54 -5.01
CA PRO A 427 -22.91 -24.12 -5.16
C PRO A 427 -24.40 -23.94 -5.46
N ALA A 428 -25.03 -22.95 -4.81
CA ALA A 428 -26.42 -22.57 -5.05
C ALA A 428 -26.60 -21.64 -6.27
N LEU A 429 -25.53 -20.95 -6.67
CA LEU A 429 -25.43 -20.18 -7.91
C LEU A 429 -24.01 -20.35 -8.48
N VAL A 430 -23.90 -20.42 -9.80
CA VAL A 430 -22.62 -20.31 -10.52
C VAL A 430 -22.82 -19.32 -11.67
N ARG A 431 -21.96 -18.31 -11.77
CA ARG A 431 -21.96 -17.33 -12.88
C ARG A 431 -20.55 -16.84 -13.21
N ASN A 432 -20.41 -16.08 -14.29
CA ASN A 432 -19.17 -15.39 -14.62
C ASN A 432 -19.25 -13.95 -14.14
N ASP A 433 -18.37 -13.56 -13.24
CA ASP A 433 -18.30 -12.22 -12.66
C ASP A 433 -17.15 -11.45 -13.32
N ALA A 434 -17.48 -10.35 -14.01
CA ALA A 434 -16.53 -9.57 -14.82
C ALA A 434 -15.34 -9.01 -14.01
N GLN A 435 -15.59 -8.65 -12.74
CA GLN A 435 -14.61 -8.21 -11.75
C GLN A 435 -15.06 -8.65 -10.36
N ILE A 436 -14.15 -8.73 -9.39
CA ILE A 436 -14.50 -8.81 -7.97
C ILE A 436 -14.47 -7.40 -7.41
N ASN A 437 -15.62 -6.73 -7.36
CA ASN A 437 -15.78 -5.37 -6.83
C ASN A 437 -17.23 -5.16 -6.38
N TYR A 438 -17.58 -5.69 -5.22
CA TYR A 438 -18.94 -5.78 -4.72
C TYR A 438 -19.10 -5.15 -3.34
N SER A 439 -20.26 -4.53 -3.13
CA SER A 439 -20.76 -4.09 -1.83
C SER A 439 -22.25 -4.39 -1.82
N TRP A 440 -22.62 -5.51 -1.20
CA TRP A 440 -24.01 -5.94 -1.07
C TRP A 440 -24.65 -5.41 0.21
N ARG A 441 -23.83 -5.03 1.21
CA ARG A 441 -24.29 -4.58 2.55
C ARG A 441 -25.08 -5.69 3.24
N GLN A 442 -26.11 -5.33 4.02
CA GLN A 442 -27.09 -6.23 4.65
C GLN A 442 -27.99 -6.97 3.63
N ALA A 443 -27.44 -7.46 2.52
CA ALA A 443 -28.15 -8.20 1.48
C ALA A 443 -27.22 -9.23 0.81
N ALA A 444 -27.83 -10.27 0.22
CA ALA A 444 -27.09 -11.32 -0.47
C ALA A 444 -26.73 -10.95 -1.93
N PRO A 445 -25.69 -11.58 -2.53
CA PRO A 445 -25.33 -11.41 -3.94
C PRO A 445 -26.38 -11.87 -4.97
N ASP A 446 -27.35 -12.66 -4.51
CA ASP A 446 -28.49 -13.20 -5.25
C ASP A 446 -29.56 -13.69 -4.23
N PRO A 447 -30.88 -13.53 -4.47
CA PRO A 447 -31.94 -14.03 -3.58
C PRO A 447 -31.95 -15.54 -3.32
N VAL A 448 -31.20 -16.36 -4.08
CA VAL A 448 -31.03 -17.78 -3.80
C VAL A 448 -30.15 -18.03 -2.57
N LEU A 449 -29.35 -17.06 -2.13
CA LEU A 449 -28.43 -17.15 -0.99
C LEU A 449 -29.08 -16.58 0.29
N PRO A 450 -28.66 -17.02 1.49
CA PRO A 450 -29.01 -16.30 2.72
C PRO A 450 -28.35 -14.91 2.73
N VAL A 451 -28.95 -13.96 3.46
CA VAL A 451 -28.43 -12.59 3.63
C VAL A 451 -27.08 -12.61 4.33
N ASP A 452 -27.01 -13.36 5.43
CA ASP A 452 -25.83 -13.60 6.23
C ASP A 452 -25.30 -15.03 5.97
N SER A 453 -24.07 -15.35 6.41
CA SER A 453 -23.52 -16.71 6.44
C SER A 453 -23.39 -17.42 5.08
N PHE A 454 -23.03 -16.70 4.01
CA PHE A 454 -22.73 -17.26 2.68
C PHE A 454 -21.23 -17.21 2.34
N SER A 455 -20.81 -17.88 1.27
CA SER A 455 -19.44 -17.76 0.74
C SER A 455 -19.37 -17.86 -0.77
N ILE A 456 -18.25 -17.43 -1.37
CA ILE A 456 -18.05 -17.38 -2.82
C ILE A 456 -16.63 -17.86 -3.15
N ARG A 457 -16.48 -18.72 -4.16
CA ARG A 457 -15.20 -19.07 -4.78
C ARG A 457 -15.19 -18.59 -6.23
N TRP A 458 -14.39 -17.58 -6.54
CA TRP A 458 -14.04 -17.25 -7.92
C TRP A 458 -12.84 -18.08 -8.36
N THR A 459 -12.92 -18.64 -9.57
CA THR A 459 -11.82 -19.36 -10.22
C THR A 459 -11.67 -18.94 -11.68
N GLY A 460 -10.44 -18.91 -12.15
CA GLY A 460 -10.12 -18.59 -13.53
C GLY A 460 -8.64 -18.35 -13.70
N GLN A 461 -8.27 -17.41 -14.55
CA GLN A 461 -6.90 -16.99 -14.80
C GLN A 461 -6.79 -15.46 -14.80
N ILE A 462 -5.61 -14.97 -14.45
CA ILE A 462 -5.23 -13.56 -14.52
C ILE A 462 -4.04 -13.37 -15.47
N LYS A 463 -4.07 -12.31 -16.28
CA LYS A 463 -3.00 -11.96 -17.23
C LYS A 463 -2.39 -10.60 -16.87
N PRO A 464 -1.16 -10.54 -16.33
CA PRO A 464 -0.49 -9.27 -16.04
C PRO A 464 -0.09 -8.55 -17.32
N ALA A 465 -0.03 -7.22 -17.28
CA ALA A 465 0.49 -6.40 -18.37
C ALA A 465 2.03 -6.35 -18.36
N TYR A 466 2.67 -6.56 -17.20
CA TYR A 466 4.11 -6.34 -16.99
C TYR A 466 4.80 -7.55 -16.34
N SER A 467 6.12 -7.65 -16.49
CA SER A 467 6.95 -8.71 -15.89
C SER A 467 7.55 -8.25 -14.58
N GLU A 468 6.75 -8.25 -13.52
CA GLU A 468 7.03 -7.54 -12.27
C GLU A 468 6.47 -8.27 -11.04
N THR A 469 6.88 -7.84 -9.85
CA THR A 469 6.19 -8.21 -8.60
C THR A 469 4.85 -7.48 -8.51
N TYR A 470 3.77 -8.24 -8.64
CA TYR A 470 2.41 -7.77 -8.43
C TYR A 470 2.01 -7.94 -6.96
N GLN A 471 1.75 -6.83 -6.28
CA GLN A 471 1.05 -6.81 -4.99
C GLN A 471 -0.45 -6.84 -5.24
N PHE A 472 -1.10 -7.91 -4.80
CA PHE A 472 -2.56 -8.00 -4.72
C PHE A 472 -3.03 -7.34 -3.43
N PHE A 473 -4.22 -6.76 -3.49
CA PHE A 473 -4.92 -6.21 -2.34
C PHE A 473 -6.37 -6.70 -2.37
N THR A 474 -6.95 -6.95 -1.21
CA THR A 474 -8.39 -7.19 -1.10
C THR A 474 -8.96 -6.39 0.05
N ASN A 475 -10.01 -5.61 -0.21
CA ASN A 475 -10.86 -5.08 0.85
C ASN A 475 -12.09 -5.97 0.97
N SER A 476 -12.39 -6.49 2.17
CA SER A 476 -13.57 -7.35 2.38
C SER A 476 -14.13 -7.32 3.80
N ASP A 477 -15.43 -7.55 3.86
CA ASP A 477 -16.29 -7.75 5.03
C ASP A 477 -17.16 -8.98 4.68
N ASP A 478 -16.97 -10.19 5.20
CA ASP A 478 -15.93 -10.66 6.13
C ASP A 478 -14.66 -11.21 5.41
N GLY A 479 -14.46 -12.53 5.43
CA GLY A 479 -13.17 -13.21 5.25
C GLY A 479 -12.79 -13.40 3.79
N ILE A 480 -11.49 -13.46 3.50
CA ILE A 480 -10.95 -13.45 2.13
C ILE A 480 -9.66 -14.27 2.00
N ARG A 481 -9.49 -14.95 0.87
CA ARG A 481 -8.25 -15.63 0.46
C ARG A 481 -8.02 -15.45 -1.04
N VAL A 482 -6.77 -15.27 -1.45
CA VAL A 482 -6.35 -15.13 -2.85
C VAL A 482 -5.16 -16.04 -3.11
N TRP A 483 -5.25 -16.87 -4.14
CA TRP A 483 -4.14 -17.64 -4.68
C TRP A 483 -3.90 -17.20 -6.12
N VAL A 484 -2.62 -17.04 -6.49
CA VAL A 484 -2.18 -16.78 -7.86
C VAL A 484 -1.09 -17.80 -8.20
N ASN A 485 -1.23 -18.47 -9.34
CA ASN A 485 -0.41 -19.62 -9.73
C ASN A 485 -0.30 -20.69 -8.63
N GLY A 486 -1.40 -20.98 -7.93
CA GLY A 486 -1.44 -21.89 -6.77
C GLY A 486 -0.81 -21.36 -5.48
N THR A 487 -0.04 -20.26 -5.54
CA THR A 487 0.59 -19.64 -4.36
C THR A 487 -0.44 -18.79 -3.63
N ALA A 488 -0.66 -19.05 -2.34
CA ALA A 488 -1.47 -18.17 -1.49
C ALA A 488 -0.76 -16.82 -1.33
N VAL A 489 -1.33 -15.75 -1.89
CA VAL A 489 -0.82 -14.38 -1.73
C VAL A 489 -1.51 -13.67 -0.57
N ILE A 490 -2.81 -13.94 -0.36
CA ILE A 490 -3.57 -13.46 0.79
C ILE A 490 -4.28 -14.66 1.43
N ASP A 491 -4.11 -14.87 2.73
CA ASP A 491 -4.95 -15.77 3.53
C ASP A 491 -5.46 -15.03 4.78
N SER A 492 -6.78 -14.81 4.83
CA SER A 492 -7.45 -14.00 5.84
C SER A 492 -8.89 -14.50 6.07
N TRP A 493 -9.02 -15.81 6.30
CA TRP A 493 -10.29 -16.51 6.53
C TRP A 493 -10.83 -16.29 7.96
N MET A 494 -11.11 -15.04 8.32
CA MET A 494 -11.52 -14.62 9.67
C MET A 494 -12.63 -13.55 9.64
N LYS A 495 -13.38 -13.39 10.74
CA LYS A 495 -14.37 -12.31 10.86
C LYS A 495 -13.66 -10.95 10.89
N GLN A 496 -14.06 -10.02 10.04
CA GLN A 496 -13.47 -8.69 9.91
C GLN A 496 -14.49 -7.71 9.29
N SER A 497 -14.62 -6.51 9.85
CA SER A 497 -15.24 -5.40 9.10
C SER A 497 -14.37 -5.04 7.89
N GLY A 498 -14.91 -4.42 6.84
CA GLY A 498 -14.28 -4.04 5.56
C GLY A 498 -12.78 -3.71 5.59
N THR A 499 -11.93 -4.73 5.60
CA THR A 499 -10.49 -4.60 5.91
C THR A 499 -9.64 -4.85 4.67
N GLU A 500 -8.66 -3.99 4.41
CA GLU A 500 -7.66 -4.26 3.39
C GLU A 500 -6.62 -5.29 3.87
N ARG A 501 -6.40 -6.32 3.05
CA ARG A 501 -5.31 -7.29 3.12
C ARG A 501 -4.45 -7.15 1.87
N THR A 502 -3.16 -7.44 1.95
CA THR A 502 -2.24 -7.36 0.79
C THR A 502 -1.27 -8.53 0.77
N GLY A 503 -0.77 -8.88 -0.41
CA GLY A 503 0.31 -9.86 -0.57
C GLY A 503 0.82 -9.92 -2.01
N SER A 504 2.05 -10.38 -2.20
CA SER A 504 2.80 -10.14 -3.45
C SER A 504 3.30 -11.41 -4.12
N ILE A 505 3.38 -11.40 -5.45
CA ILE A 505 3.89 -12.48 -6.29
C ILE A 505 4.56 -11.93 -7.56
N ALA A 506 5.68 -12.52 -7.97
CA ALA A 506 6.32 -12.19 -9.25
C ALA A 506 5.58 -12.85 -10.42
N LEU A 507 5.13 -12.06 -11.39
CA LEU A 507 4.38 -12.49 -12.56
C LEU A 507 5.04 -11.96 -13.85
N GLN A 508 4.81 -12.63 -14.99
CA GLN A 508 5.37 -12.28 -16.30
C GLN A 508 4.31 -11.66 -17.22
N ALA A 509 4.71 -10.63 -17.97
CA ALA A 509 3.86 -9.92 -18.91
C ALA A 509 3.19 -10.88 -19.90
N GLY A 510 1.87 -10.84 -19.98
CA GLY A 510 1.09 -11.64 -20.90
C GLY A 510 0.94 -13.12 -20.54
N GLN A 511 1.63 -13.65 -19.53
CA GLN A 511 1.40 -15.02 -19.06
C GLN A 511 0.06 -15.13 -18.33
N LEU A 512 -0.72 -16.16 -18.62
CA LEU A 512 -1.91 -16.52 -17.85
C LEU A 512 -1.50 -17.33 -16.61
N TYR A 513 -1.91 -16.85 -15.43
CA TYR A 513 -1.73 -17.54 -14.16
C TYR A 513 -3.09 -17.94 -13.61
N ASP A 514 -3.23 -19.16 -13.09
CA ASP A 514 -4.44 -19.56 -12.38
C ASP A 514 -4.68 -18.64 -11.18
N ILE A 515 -5.88 -18.05 -11.10
CA ILE A 515 -6.32 -17.27 -9.94
C ILE A 515 -7.51 -17.94 -9.28
N LYS A 516 -7.44 -18.05 -7.95
CA LYS A 516 -8.57 -18.43 -7.10
C LYS A 516 -8.75 -17.34 -6.05
N VAL A 517 -9.97 -16.84 -5.89
CA VAL A 517 -10.36 -15.97 -4.78
C VAL A 517 -11.49 -16.64 -4.03
N GLU A 518 -11.38 -16.74 -2.72
CA GLU A 518 -12.43 -17.27 -1.86
C GLU A 518 -12.82 -16.21 -0.84
N TYR A 519 -14.11 -15.99 -0.65
CA TYR A 519 -14.68 -14.98 0.24
C TYR A 519 -15.81 -15.58 1.10
N TYR A 520 -16.05 -15.07 2.31
CA TYR A 520 -17.28 -15.34 3.05
C TYR A 520 -17.87 -14.09 3.71
N GLU A 521 -19.18 -14.14 3.92
CA GLU A 521 -19.95 -13.24 4.79
C GLU A 521 -20.41 -14.03 6.03
N ASN A 522 -20.20 -13.53 7.26
CA ASN A 522 -20.75 -14.16 8.47
C ASN A 522 -22.11 -13.57 8.84
N ALA A 523 -22.14 -12.27 9.13
CA ALA A 523 -23.31 -11.44 9.39
C ALA A 523 -22.89 -9.97 9.55
N GLY A 524 -23.43 -9.06 8.75
CA GLY A 524 -22.96 -7.67 8.69
C GLY A 524 -23.27 -6.94 7.37
N ASP A 525 -22.27 -6.20 6.87
CA ASP A 525 -22.36 -5.36 5.67
C ASP A 525 -21.48 -5.95 4.55
N ALA A 526 -21.98 -7.03 3.92
CA ALA A 526 -21.21 -7.87 3.00
C ALA A 526 -20.54 -7.09 1.85
N SER A 527 -19.22 -7.18 1.74
CA SER A 527 -18.43 -6.52 0.70
C SER A 527 -17.13 -7.23 0.35
N VAL A 528 -16.69 -7.15 -0.91
CA VAL A 528 -15.44 -7.74 -1.37
C VAL A 528 -14.95 -7.12 -2.68
N ARG A 529 -13.67 -6.70 -2.69
CA ARG A 529 -12.99 -6.10 -3.84
C ARG A 529 -11.60 -6.72 -4.01
N LEU A 530 -11.25 -7.16 -5.22
CA LEU A 530 -9.89 -7.57 -5.61
C LEU A 530 -9.20 -6.44 -6.39
N MET A 531 -8.00 -6.08 -5.95
CA MET A 531 -7.13 -5.07 -6.55
C MET A 531 -5.72 -5.62 -6.76
N TRP A 532 -4.95 -4.95 -7.62
CA TRP A 532 -3.54 -5.25 -7.85
C TRP A 532 -2.72 -3.99 -8.14
N GLN A 533 -1.41 -4.04 -7.87
CA GLN A 533 -0.41 -3.02 -8.17
C GLN A 533 0.91 -3.72 -8.56
N SER A 534 1.73 -3.07 -9.37
CA SER A 534 3.14 -3.41 -9.61
C SER A 534 3.89 -2.08 -9.88
N PRO A 535 5.23 -2.05 -10.05
CA PRO A 535 5.96 -0.82 -10.39
C PRO A 535 5.41 -0.09 -11.63
N SER A 536 4.92 -0.83 -12.64
CA SER A 536 4.28 -0.27 -13.85
C SER A 536 2.74 -0.35 -13.85
N GLN A 537 2.11 -1.15 -12.98
CA GLN A 537 0.66 -1.20 -12.79
C GLN A 537 0.25 -0.37 -11.55
N ALA A 538 -0.37 0.80 -11.75
CA ALA A 538 -0.98 1.55 -10.64
C ALA A 538 -2.00 0.68 -9.87
N LYS A 539 -2.15 0.90 -8.56
CA LYS A 539 -3.07 0.14 -7.71
C LYS A 539 -4.51 0.32 -8.20
N VAL A 540 -5.13 -0.71 -8.77
CA VAL A 540 -6.50 -0.65 -9.30
C VAL A 540 -7.29 -1.91 -8.98
N VAL A 541 -8.62 -1.84 -9.01
CA VAL A 541 -9.47 -3.03 -9.12
C VAL A 541 -9.01 -3.82 -10.35
N VAL A 542 -8.80 -5.13 -10.22
CA VAL A 542 -8.29 -5.93 -11.34
C VAL A 542 -9.25 -5.79 -12.53
N PRO A 543 -8.81 -5.27 -13.68
CA PRO A 543 -9.70 -4.89 -14.76
C PRO A 543 -10.30 -6.13 -15.43
N THR A 544 -11.52 -6.01 -15.95
CA THR A 544 -12.21 -7.08 -16.68
C THR A 544 -11.32 -7.70 -17.77
N GLY A 545 -10.58 -6.88 -18.52
CA GLY A 545 -9.62 -7.31 -19.55
C GLY A 545 -8.32 -7.95 -19.05
N ALA A 546 -8.20 -8.23 -17.75
CA ALA A 546 -7.11 -9.02 -17.16
C ALA A 546 -7.60 -10.32 -16.48
N LEU A 547 -8.92 -10.55 -16.38
CA LEU A 547 -9.53 -11.73 -15.75
C LEU A 547 -10.20 -12.62 -16.79
N PHE A 548 -10.01 -13.93 -16.70
CA PHE A 548 -10.50 -14.89 -17.70
C PHE A 548 -11.04 -16.16 -17.05
N VAL A 549 -12.17 -16.67 -17.54
CA VAL A 549 -12.71 -17.96 -17.11
C VAL A 549 -11.79 -19.07 -17.60
N LYS A 550 -11.32 -19.97 -16.74
CA LYS A 550 -10.37 -21.00 -17.18
C LYS A 550 -11.03 -21.96 -18.19
N ASN A 551 -10.61 -21.87 -19.45
CA ASN A 551 -11.07 -22.76 -20.51
C ASN A 551 -10.50 -24.18 -20.28
N PRO A 552 -11.32 -25.26 -20.26
CA PRO A 552 -10.80 -26.62 -20.17
C PRO A 552 -9.91 -27.06 -21.34
N ALA A 553 -9.94 -26.36 -22.48
CA ALA A 553 -9.33 -26.82 -23.73
C ALA A 553 -7.82 -26.47 -23.94
N SER A 554 -7.19 -25.66 -23.06
CA SER A 554 -5.81 -25.19 -23.29
C SER A 554 -4.80 -25.69 -22.25
N SER A 555 -4.25 -26.90 -22.45
CA SER A 555 -2.98 -27.31 -21.86
C SER A 555 -1.88 -27.30 -22.93
N GLN A 556 -0.85 -26.48 -22.74
CA GLN A 556 0.37 -26.55 -23.53
C GLN A 556 1.59 -26.39 -22.61
N ALA A 557 2.60 -27.24 -22.81
CA ALA A 557 3.69 -27.42 -21.86
C ALA A 557 4.71 -26.28 -21.91
N ALA A 558 5.31 -25.97 -20.75
CA ALA A 558 6.45 -25.07 -20.68
C ALA A 558 7.71 -25.71 -21.30
N VAL A 559 8.45 -24.92 -22.08
CA VAL A 559 9.75 -25.30 -22.63
C VAL A 559 10.83 -24.45 -21.95
N ALA A 560 11.86 -25.08 -21.42
CA ALA A 560 12.93 -24.39 -20.69
C ALA A 560 13.98 -23.77 -21.65
N PRO A 561 14.51 -22.56 -21.36
CA PRO A 561 15.61 -21.97 -22.12
C PRO A 561 16.97 -22.47 -21.62
N THR A 562 17.94 -22.72 -22.51
CA THR A 562 19.33 -23.04 -22.13
C THR A 562 20.35 -22.64 -23.22
N ALA A 563 21.45 -22.01 -22.78
CA ALA A 563 22.76 -21.82 -23.44
C ALA A 563 22.87 -21.17 -24.86
N VAL A 564 23.31 -19.91 -24.84
CA VAL A 564 24.46 -19.31 -25.57
C VAL A 564 25.18 -20.15 -26.64
N PRO A 565 25.50 -19.54 -27.81
CA PRO A 565 26.87 -19.56 -28.30
C PRO A 565 27.45 -18.15 -28.61
N THR A 566 28.77 -18.00 -28.51
CA THR A 566 29.52 -16.77 -28.84
C THR A 566 30.51 -17.04 -29.96
N ALA A 567 30.56 -16.18 -30.98
CA ALA A 567 31.69 -16.08 -31.91
C ALA A 567 31.73 -14.71 -32.61
N VAL A 568 32.94 -14.17 -32.81
CA VAL A 568 33.24 -12.97 -33.62
C VAL A 568 34.54 -13.24 -34.38
N PRO A 569 34.62 -12.88 -35.68
CA PRO A 569 35.91 -12.66 -36.33
C PRO A 569 36.07 -11.24 -36.91
N THR A 570 37.26 -10.68 -36.66
CA THR A 570 37.77 -9.33 -36.97
C THR A 570 38.05 -9.05 -38.45
N ALA A 571 37.95 -7.79 -38.88
CA ALA A 571 38.74 -7.22 -40.00
C ALA A 571 38.92 -5.69 -39.84
N VAL A 572 40.10 -5.15 -40.22
CA VAL A 572 40.54 -3.73 -40.06
C VAL A 572 41.52 -3.38 -41.19
N PRO A 573 41.39 -2.23 -41.89
CA PRO A 573 42.47 -1.20 -41.85
C PRO A 573 42.07 0.30 -42.02
N THR A 574 42.90 1.17 -41.41
CA THR A 574 43.42 2.54 -41.74
C THR A 574 42.90 3.33 -42.99
N ALA A 575 42.93 4.69 -43.11
CA ALA A 575 43.72 5.75 -42.44
C ALA A 575 43.10 7.20 -42.44
N VAL A 576 43.93 8.22 -42.14
CA VAL A 576 43.64 9.64 -41.72
C VAL A 576 43.98 10.68 -42.83
N PRO A 577 43.27 11.84 -43.00
CA PRO A 577 43.82 13.17 -42.57
C PRO A 577 42.84 14.35 -42.25
N THR A 578 43.06 14.97 -41.07
CA THR A 578 43.33 16.41 -40.77
C THR A 578 42.70 17.60 -41.55
N ALA A 579 42.07 18.55 -40.82
CA ALA A 579 42.19 20.03 -41.03
C ALA A 579 41.55 20.89 -39.90
N VAL A 580 42.27 21.90 -39.35
CA VAL A 580 41.74 23.04 -38.52
C VAL A 580 42.68 24.27 -38.66
N PRO A 581 42.17 25.51 -38.81
CA PRO A 581 42.97 26.76 -38.81
C PRO A 581 42.91 27.58 -37.49
N THR A 582 43.85 28.51 -37.28
CA THR A 582 44.07 29.31 -36.06
C THR A 582 44.03 30.84 -36.31
N PRO A 583 44.14 31.70 -35.27
CA PRO A 583 45.30 32.64 -35.18
C PRO A 583 45.84 32.88 -33.74
N VAL A 584 47.12 33.31 -33.56
CA VAL A 584 47.86 33.35 -32.24
C VAL A 584 48.96 34.43 -32.12
N PRO A 585 49.01 35.19 -30.99
CA PRO A 585 50.24 35.66 -30.27
C PRO A 585 50.48 34.84 -28.96
N THR A 586 51.64 34.64 -28.28
CA THR A 586 53.02 35.21 -28.17
C THR A 586 53.14 36.63 -27.54
N PRO A 587 54.18 36.98 -26.71
CA PRO A 587 55.40 36.20 -26.31
C PRO A 587 55.68 36.05 -24.77
N VAL A 588 56.11 34.88 -24.21
CA VAL A 588 57.49 34.31 -23.96
C VAL A 588 58.12 34.75 -22.60
N PRO A 589 58.94 33.95 -21.81
CA PRO A 589 59.53 32.56 -21.94
C PRO A 589 59.05 31.56 -20.81
N THR A 590 59.51 30.31 -20.50
CA THR A 590 60.69 29.40 -20.80
C THR A 590 61.91 29.52 -19.83
N PRO A 591 62.71 28.49 -19.39
CA PRO A 591 62.72 27.00 -19.62
C PRO A 591 62.45 26.12 -18.34
N VAL A 592 62.14 24.80 -18.32
CA VAL A 592 62.10 23.62 -19.25
C VAL A 592 63.31 22.64 -19.24
N PRO A 593 63.20 21.45 -18.57
CA PRO A 593 64.18 20.32 -18.60
C PRO A 593 63.58 18.88 -18.83
N THR A 594 64.42 17.82 -18.88
CA THR A 594 64.08 16.34 -18.89
C THR A 594 65.37 15.49 -18.56
N PRO A 595 65.47 14.12 -18.50
CA PRO A 595 64.89 13.02 -19.33
C PRO A 595 64.44 11.70 -18.57
N VAL A 596 64.12 10.58 -19.27
CA VAL A 596 63.69 9.26 -18.70
C VAL A 596 64.08 8.03 -19.60
N PRO A 597 64.48 6.84 -19.05
CA PRO A 597 64.71 5.57 -19.78
C PRO A 597 63.92 4.32 -19.27
N THR A 598 63.84 3.19 -20.02
CA THR A 598 63.21 1.88 -19.58
C THR A 598 63.64 0.63 -20.40
N PRO A 599 63.88 -0.58 -19.80
CA PRO A 599 64.14 -1.87 -20.50
C PRO A 599 63.29 -3.11 -20.03
N VAL A 600 63.27 -4.24 -20.79
CA VAL A 600 62.54 -5.52 -20.48
C VAL A 600 63.22 -6.79 -21.09
N PRO A 601 63.01 -8.03 -20.55
CA PRO A 601 63.25 -9.35 -21.20
C PRO A 601 62.04 -10.35 -21.19
N THR A 602 62.05 -11.50 -21.91
CA THR A 602 60.95 -12.54 -21.94
C THR A 602 61.38 -13.92 -22.50
N ALA A 603 60.85 -15.07 -22.00
CA ALA A 603 60.93 -16.44 -22.61
C ALA A 603 59.98 -17.53 -21.99
N THR A 604 59.92 -18.77 -22.53
CA THR A 604 59.14 -19.98 -22.08
C THR A 604 59.81 -21.31 -22.61
N PRO A 605 59.26 -22.55 -22.85
CA PRO A 605 57.86 -23.13 -22.89
C PRO A 605 57.62 -24.63 -22.38
N VAL A 606 56.35 -25.11 -22.43
CA VAL A 606 55.75 -26.42 -22.91
C VAL A 606 56.62 -27.74 -22.94
N PRO A 607 56.17 -28.98 -22.49
CA PRO A 607 55.21 -29.90 -23.21
C PRO A 607 54.39 -30.98 -22.39
N THR A 608 53.72 -31.95 -23.08
CA THR A 608 52.67 -32.92 -22.56
C THR A 608 52.53 -34.26 -23.36
N PRO A 609 51.96 -35.36 -22.77
CA PRO A 609 51.14 -36.44 -23.44
C PRO A 609 49.83 -36.83 -22.64
N VAL A 610 48.75 -37.57 -23.05
CA VAL A 610 48.34 -38.53 -24.15
C VAL A 610 48.54 -40.04 -23.82
N GLN A 611 47.61 -41.03 -24.02
CA GLN A 611 46.23 -41.14 -24.60
C GLN A 611 45.15 -41.65 -23.58
N THR A 612 44.24 -42.68 -23.67
CA THR A 612 43.95 -43.88 -24.54
C THR A 612 42.43 -44.30 -24.44
N GLU A 613 41.95 -45.53 -24.83
CA GLU A 613 40.51 -45.82 -25.19
C GLU A 613 39.87 -47.19 -24.77
N ALA A 614 38.50 -47.25 -24.81
CA ALA A 614 37.58 -48.34 -25.29
C ALA A 614 37.52 -49.74 -24.57
N PRO A 615 36.45 -50.61 -24.73
CA PRO A 615 35.42 -50.70 -25.80
C PRO A 615 33.93 -50.96 -25.35
N VAL A 616 33.12 -51.63 -26.20
CA VAL A 616 31.64 -51.52 -26.33
C VAL A 616 30.88 -52.87 -26.19
N LEU A 617 29.61 -52.87 -25.75
CA LEU A 617 28.57 -53.86 -26.15
C LEU A 617 27.14 -53.25 -26.06
N ALA A 618 26.17 -53.74 -26.85
CA ALA A 618 24.80 -53.20 -26.90
C ALA A 618 23.72 -54.21 -27.34
N VAL A 619 22.52 -54.17 -26.72
CA VAL A 619 21.27 -54.87 -27.12
C VAL A 619 20.04 -54.00 -26.76
N LYS A 620 18.90 -54.20 -27.46
CA LYS A 620 17.59 -53.49 -27.39
C LYS A 620 16.47 -54.54 -27.62
N PRO A 621 15.15 -54.36 -27.33
CA PRO A 621 14.42 -53.29 -26.63
C PRO A 621 13.54 -53.76 -25.42
N GLY A 622 12.85 -52.84 -24.75
CA GLY A 622 11.77 -53.09 -23.77
C GLY A 622 10.93 -51.82 -23.53
N LEU A 623 9.69 -51.96 -23.02
CA LEU A 623 8.76 -50.85 -22.75
C LEU A 623 8.76 -50.41 -21.27
N ALA A 624 8.13 -49.27 -20.99
CA ALA A 624 8.12 -48.56 -19.70
C ALA A 624 7.40 -49.33 -18.56
N PRO A 625 7.53 -48.84 -17.31
CA PRO A 625 6.55 -47.85 -16.84
C PRO A 625 7.16 -46.54 -16.31
N ASP A 626 6.29 -45.55 -16.11
CA ASP A 626 6.61 -44.17 -15.70
C ASP A 626 6.86 -43.98 -14.19
N SER A 627 7.52 -42.85 -13.89
CA SER A 627 7.34 -41.99 -12.70
C SER A 627 7.32 -42.61 -11.30
N VAL A 628 8.36 -42.31 -10.52
CA VAL A 628 8.20 -42.02 -9.08
C VAL A 628 8.47 -40.53 -8.88
N LEU A 629 7.40 -39.75 -8.70
CA LEU A 629 7.50 -38.37 -8.23
C LEU A 629 7.74 -38.39 -6.71
N GLN A 630 8.69 -37.59 -6.24
CA GLN A 630 8.79 -37.27 -4.82
C GLN A 630 7.63 -36.32 -4.46
N GLU A 631 6.83 -36.65 -3.44
CA GLU A 631 5.63 -35.87 -3.11
C GLU A 631 5.97 -34.41 -2.72
N PRO A 632 5.10 -33.45 -3.06
CA PRO A 632 5.23 -32.07 -2.59
C PRO A 632 4.92 -32.00 -1.09
N ALA A 633 5.87 -31.50 -0.31
CA ALA A 633 5.69 -31.31 1.13
C ALA A 633 4.44 -30.47 1.44
N VAL A 634 3.62 -30.93 2.39
CA VAL A 634 2.39 -30.25 2.78
C VAL A 634 2.73 -28.97 3.56
N ASN A 635 2.38 -27.81 3.00
CA ASN A 635 2.62 -26.52 3.64
C ASN A 635 1.72 -26.30 4.87
N GLY A 636 2.23 -25.56 5.86
CA GLY A 636 1.58 -25.29 7.15
C GLY A 636 2.28 -25.98 8.33
N LEU A 637 1.61 -26.08 9.48
CA LEU A 637 2.09 -26.78 10.67
C LEU A 637 1.00 -27.72 11.21
N LYS A 638 1.40 -28.85 11.79
CA LYS A 638 0.48 -29.77 12.49
C LYS A 638 0.03 -29.12 13.81
N GLY A 639 -1.20 -28.64 13.87
CA GLY A 639 -1.87 -28.11 15.06
C GLY A 639 -2.57 -29.20 15.86
N GLU A 640 -2.15 -29.38 17.11
CA GLU A 640 -2.74 -30.27 18.12
C GLU A 640 -3.51 -29.43 19.15
N TYR A 641 -4.82 -29.61 19.25
CA TYR A 641 -5.71 -28.79 20.07
C TYR A 641 -6.21 -29.55 21.32
N PHE A 642 -6.07 -28.97 22.51
CA PHE A 642 -6.32 -29.62 23.81
C PHE A 642 -7.42 -28.91 24.61
N LYS A 643 -8.25 -29.68 25.32
CA LYS A 643 -9.35 -29.21 26.20
C LYS A 643 -8.88 -28.72 27.58
N ASN A 644 -7.64 -28.28 27.68
CA ASN A 644 -6.99 -27.82 28.90
C ASN A 644 -5.85 -26.87 28.52
N MET A 645 -5.44 -25.98 29.42
CA MET A 645 -4.32 -25.05 29.23
C MET A 645 -2.93 -25.71 29.31
N THR A 646 -2.84 -26.99 29.68
CA THR A 646 -1.57 -27.66 30.03
C THR A 646 -1.03 -28.57 28.92
N LEU A 647 -1.62 -28.54 27.71
CA LEU A 647 -1.24 -29.34 26.54
C LEU A 647 -1.18 -30.85 26.84
N SER A 648 -2.08 -31.32 27.71
CA SER A 648 -2.03 -32.66 28.32
C SER A 648 -3.17 -33.56 27.86
N GLY A 649 -2.91 -34.88 27.88
CA GLY A 649 -3.84 -35.90 27.37
C GLY A 649 -3.86 -35.98 25.83
N THR A 650 -4.88 -36.63 25.28
CA THR A 650 -5.07 -36.72 23.82
C THR A 650 -5.61 -35.39 23.28
N PRO A 651 -5.11 -34.87 22.14
CA PRO A 651 -5.73 -33.74 21.46
C PRO A 651 -7.18 -34.05 21.08
N ALA A 652 -8.08 -33.08 21.27
CA ALA A 652 -9.48 -33.19 20.87
C ALA A 652 -9.70 -32.89 19.37
N LEU A 653 -8.74 -32.19 18.75
CA LEU A 653 -8.65 -31.96 17.31
C LEU A 653 -7.17 -31.97 16.91
N VAL A 654 -6.87 -32.55 15.75
CA VAL A 654 -5.58 -32.44 15.06
C VAL A 654 -5.86 -32.04 13.62
N ARG A 655 -5.20 -31.00 13.12
CA ARG A 655 -5.29 -30.56 11.72
C ARG A 655 -3.99 -29.88 11.26
N ASN A 656 -3.84 -29.66 9.97
CA ASN A 656 -2.75 -28.85 9.43
C ASN A 656 -3.23 -27.40 9.26
N ASP A 657 -2.60 -26.49 9.98
CA ASP A 657 -2.90 -25.06 9.98
C ASP A 657 -1.91 -24.33 9.07
N ALA A 658 -2.41 -23.63 8.06
CA ALA A 658 -1.58 -23.01 7.01
C ALA A 658 -0.66 -21.88 7.53
N GLN A 659 -1.08 -21.19 8.60
CA GLN A 659 -0.34 -20.16 9.33
C GLN A 659 -0.80 -20.14 10.79
N ILE A 660 -0.04 -19.50 11.68
CA ILE A 660 -0.51 -19.10 13.01
C ILE A 660 -0.90 -17.63 12.93
N ASN A 661 -2.18 -17.34 12.67
CA ASN A 661 -2.72 -16.00 12.48
C ASN A 661 -4.23 -15.97 12.82
N TYR A 662 -4.55 -16.12 14.10
CA TYR A 662 -5.91 -16.35 14.58
C TYR A 662 -6.36 -15.27 15.57
N SER A 663 -7.65 -14.94 15.50
CA SER A 663 -8.38 -14.19 16.51
C SER A 663 -9.77 -14.81 16.59
N TRP A 664 -10.00 -15.61 17.63
CA TRP A 664 -11.27 -16.28 17.88
C TRP A 664 -12.18 -15.46 18.80
N ARG A 665 -11.61 -14.53 19.58
CA ARG A 665 -12.32 -13.72 20.58
C ARG A 665 -12.93 -14.64 21.66
N GLN A 666 -14.09 -14.29 22.20
CA GLN A 666 -14.92 -15.10 23.11
C GLN A 666 -15.51 -16.38 22.47
N ALA A 667 -14.72 -17.11 21.66
CA ALA A 667 -15.12 -18.35 21.00
C ALA A 667 -13.95 -19.32 20.88
N ALA A 668 -14.27 -20.62 20.84
CA ALA A 668 -13.29 -21.68 20.67
C ALA A 668 -12.80 -21.80 19.20
N PRO A 669 -11.57 -22.31 18.95
CA PRO A 669 -11.06 -22.57 17.59
C PRO A 669 -11.81 -23.63 16.78
N ASP A 670 -12.62 -24.44 17.47
CA ASP A 670 -13.52 -25.47 16.94
C ASP A 670 -14.58 -25.80 18.01
N PRO A 671 -15.86 -26.08 17.67
CA PRO A 671 -16.89 -26.45 18.64
C PRO A 671 -16.61 -27.71 19.48
N VAL A 672 -15.61 -28.52 19.14
CA VAL A 672 -15.16 -29.64 19.99
C VAL A 672 -14.45 -29.16 21.26
N LEU A 673 -13.91 -27.94 21.28
CA LEU A 673 -13.14 -27.35 22.39
C LEU A 673 -14.03 -26.50 23.32
N PRO A 674 -13.65 -26.30 24.60
CA PRO A 674 -14.29 -25.29 25.44
C PRO A 674 -13.98 -23.88 24.93
N VAL A 675 -14.86 -22.91 25.24
CA VAL A 675 -14.68 -21.48 24.88
C VAL A 675 -13.44 -20.92 25.55
N ASP A 676 -13.31 -21.16 26.85
CA ASP A 676 -12.18 -20.76 27.69
C ASP A 676 -11.35 -22.00 28.09
N GLY A 677 -10.08 -21.81 28.48
CA GLY A 677 -9.28 -22.86 29.13
C GLY A 677 -8.70 -23.93 28.20
N PHE A 678 -8.50 -23.64 26.91
CA PHE A 678 -7.91 -24.57 25.93
C PHE A 678 -6.42 -24.28 25.66
N SER A 679 -5.73 -25.17 24.94
CA SER A 679 -4.37 -24.91 24.45
C SER A 679 -4.10 -25.57 23.09
N ILE A 680 -3.07 -25.11 22.39
CA ILE A 680 -2.70 -25.56 21.06
C ILE A 680 -1.17 -25.74 20.97
N ARG A 681 -0.72 -26.84 20.37
CA ARG A 681 0.67 -27.05 19.95
C ARG A 681 0.74 -27.15 18.43
N TRP A 682 1.47 -26.25 17.78
CA TRP A 682 1.88 -26.39 16.39
C TRP A 682 3.28 -26.99 16.30
N THR A 683 3.46 -27.96 15.42
CA THR A 683 4.76 -28.59 15.11
C THR A 683 4.97 -28.74 13.61
N GLY A 684 6.21 -28.58 13.18
CA GLY A 684 6.61 -28.72 11.78
C GLY A 684 8.02 -28.19 11.56
N GLN A 685 8.27 -27.65 10.38
CA GLN A 685 9.54 -27.00 10.03
C GLN A 685 9.30 -25.61 9.43
N ILE A 686 10.31 -24.75 9.55
CA ILE A 686 10.35 -23.40 8.98
C ILE A 686 11.57 -23.23 8.06
N LYS A 687 11.37 -22.57 6.91
CA LYS A 687 12.40 -22.34 5.88
C LYS A 687 12.62 -20.85 5.63
N PRO A 688 13.76 -20.26 6.04
CA PRO A 688 14.05 -18.84 5.79
C PRO A 688 14.42 -18.59 4.33
N ALA A 689 14.11 -17.40 3.84
CA ALA A 689 14.54 -16.94 2.51
C ALA A 689 16.00 -16.43 2.50
N TYR A 690 16.50 -15.95 3.64
CA TYR A 690 17.79 -15.26 3.75
C TYR A 690 18.69 -15.89 4.84
N SER A 691 20.00 -15.67 4.74
CA SER A 691 21.00 -16.13 5.72
C SER A 691 21.30 -15.02 6.72
N GLU A 692 20.37 -14.80 7.65
CA GLU A 692 20.32 -13.61 8.51
C GLU A 692 19.83 -13.95 9.93
N THR A 693 19.98 -13.01 10.86
CA THR A 693 19.26 -13.08 12.15
C THR A 693 17.79 -12.75 11.91
N TYR A 694 16.93 -13.74 12.15
CA TYR A 694 15.48 -13.60 12.13
C TYR A 694 14.98 -13.29 13.55
N GLN A 695 14.30 -12.15 13.69
CA GLN A 695 13.48 -11.83 14.85
C GLN A 695 12.06 -12.38 14.63
N PHE A 696 11.64 -13.28 15.49
CA PHE A 696 10.26 -13.73 15.61
C PHE A 696 9.49 -12.81 16.55
N PHE A 697 8.22 -12.61 16.24
CA PHE A 697 7.27 -11.87 17.08
C PHE A 697 6.02 -12.72 17.23
N THR A 698 5.45 -12.78 18.43
CA THR A 698 4.13 -13.35 18.66
C THR A 698 3.24 -12.34 19.35
N ASN A 699 2.06 -12.07 18.81
CA ASN A 699 1.01 -11.37 19.53
C ASN A 699 -0.02 -12.40 19.99
N SER A 700 -0.27 -12.51 21.30
CA SER A 700 -1.20 -13.51 21.85
C SER A 700 -1.92 -13.07 23.13
N ASP A 701 -3.14 -13.58 23.25
CA ASP A 701 -4.07 -13.52 24.38
C ASP A 701 -4.58 -14.97 24.54
N ASP A 702 -4.17 -15.78 25.52
CA ASP A 702 -3.16 -15.57 26.57
C ASP A 702 -1.71 -15.98 26.15
N GLY A 703 -1.21 -17.09 26.71
CA GLY A 703 0.22 -17.38 26.88
C GLY A 703 0.84 -18.11 25.68
N ILE A 704 2.15 -17.92 25.47
CA ILE A 704 2.82 -18.33 24.23
C ILE A 704 4.27 -18.77 24.46
N ARG A 705 4.72 -19.80 23.73
CA ARG A 705 6.11 -20.24 23.64
C ARG A 705 6.48 -20.61 22.20
N VAL A 706 7.69 -20.28 21.78
CA VAL A 706 8.23 -20.56 20.44
C VAL A 706 9.62 -21.14 20.57
N TRP A 707 9.84 -22.29 19.92
CA TRP A 707 11.16 -22.89 19.73
C TRP A 707 11.47 -22.99 18.24
N VAL A 708 12.71 -22.64 17.87
CA VAL A 708 13.25 -22.81 16.52
C VAL A 708 14.56 -23.58 16.65
N ASN A 709 14.69 -24.68 15.89
CA ASN A 709 15.79 -25.65 15.98
C ASN A 709 16.05 -26.16 17.41
N GLY A 710 14.98 -26.34 18.20
CA GLY A 710 15.04 -26.71 19.63
C GLY A 710 15.43 -25.58 20.59
N THR A 711 15.94 -24.44 20.10
CA THR A 711 16.23 -23.26 20.92
C THR A 711 14.95 -22.52 21.24
N ALA A 712 14.66 -22.27 22.52
CA ALA A 712 13.55 -21.41 22.93
C ALA A 712 13.88 -19.95 22.53
N VAL A 713 13.10 -19.37 21.62
CA VAL A 713 13.25 -17.97 21.21
C VAL A 713 12.26 -17.06 21.94
N ILE A 714 11.08 -17.58 22.30
CA ILE A 714 10.09 -16.89 23.14
C ILE A 714 9.60 -17.89 24.20
N ASP A 715 9.66 -17.54 25.47
CA ASP A 715 9.03 -18.29 26.55
C ASP A 715 8.21 -17.34 27.44
N SER A 716 6.89 -17.36 27.28
CA SER A 716 5.93 -16.44 27.90
C SER A 716 4.64 -17.17 28.27
N TRP A 717 4.77 -18.26 29.03
CA TRP A 717 3.66 -19.10 29.49
C TRP A 717 2.92 -18.50 30.70
N VAL A 718 2.40 -17.28 30.52
CA VAL A 718 1.75 -16.46 31.56
C VAL A 718 0.41 -15.91 31.08
N LYS A 719 -0.49 -15.59 32.01
CA LYS A 719 -1.76 -14.91 31.68
C LYS A 719 -1.45 -13.49 31.21
N GLN A 720 -1.97 -13.08 30.06
CA GLN A 720 -1.71 -11.79 29.43
C GLN A 720 -2.84 -11.45 28.44
N SER A 721 -3.27 -10.19 28.38
CA SER A 721 -4.02 -9.73 27.20
C SER A 721 -3.11 -9.67 25.97
N GLY A 722 -3.67 -9.52 24.77
CA GLY A 722 -3.02 -9.54 23.44
C GLY A 722 -1.68 -8.82 23.31
N THR A 723 -0.60 -9.46 23.78
CA THR A 723 0.71 -8.84 24.01
C THR A 723 1.71 -9.31 22.96
N GLU A 724 2.47 -8.38 22.37
CA GLU A 724 3.61 -8.75 21.52
C GLU A 724 4.82 -9.17 22.37
N ARG A 725 5.30 -10.40 22.15
CA ARG A 725 6.59 -10.93 22.61
C ARG A 725 7.51 -11.10 21.41
N THR A 726 8.82 -10.97 21.60
CA THR A 726 9.80 -11.13 20.50
C THR A 726 11.02 -11.93 20.94
N GLY A 727 11.69 -12.56 19.98
CA GLY A 727 12.92 -13.34 20.20
C GLY A 727 13.68 -13.51 18.89
N SER A 728 15.01 -13.70 18.94
CA SER A 728 15.85 -13.72 17.73
C SER A 728 16.72 -14.96 17.63
N ILE A 729 16.94 -15.44 16.41
CA ILE A 729 17.81 -16.58 16.09
C ILE A 729 18.46 -16.41 14.70
N ALA A 730 19.73 -16.79 14.57
CA ALA A 730 20.42 -16.80 13.28
C ALA A 730 20.03 -18.03 12.45
N LEU A 731 19.53 -17.82 11.23
CA LEU A 731 19.07 -18.87 10.33
C LEU A 731 19.75 -18.73 8.95
N GLN A 732 19.81 -19.82 8.19
CA GLN A 732 20.43 -19.87 6.86
C GLN A 732 19.38 -20.02 5.76
N ALA A 733 19.56 -19.31 4.66
CA ALA A 733 18.67 -19.33 3.50
C ALA A 733 18.43 -20.76 3.00
N GLY A 734 17.17 -21.14 2.84
CA GLY A 734 16.77 -22.42 2.28
C GLY A 734 16.95 -23.64 3.19
N GLN A 735 17.55 -23.50 4.39
CA GLN A 735 17.60 -24.58 5.38
C GLN A 735 16.24 -24.79 6.05
N LEU A 736 15.91 -26.03 6.38
CA LEU A 736 14.71 -26.37 7.16
C LEU A 736 15.09 -26.52 8.64
N TYR A 737 14.46 -25.72 9.49
CA TYR A 737 14.62 -25.77 10.94
C TYR A 737 13.34 -26.30 11.57
N ASP A 738 13.44 -27.21 12.54
CA ASP A 738 12.25 -27.63 13.31
C ASP A 738 11.66 -26.43 14.06
N ILE A 739 10.34 -26.23 13.95
CA ILE A 739 9.60 -25.20 14.68
C ILE A 739 8.53 -25.83 15.55
N LYS A 740 8.45 -25.37 16.80
CA LYS A 740 7.33 -25.67 17.71
C LYS A 740 6.79 -24.37 18.27
N VAL A 741 5.48 -24.19 18.22
CA VAL A 741 4.76 -23.11 18.90
C VAL A 741 3.75 -23.73 19.83
N GLU A 742 3.69 -23.26 21.06
CA GLU A 742 2.69 -23.67 22.05
C GLU A 742 1.95 -22.42 22.55
N TYR A 743 0.63 -22.49 22.60
CA TYR A 743 -0.28 -21.41 23.00
C TYR A 743 -1.33 -21.91 23.99
N TYR A 744 -1.82 -21.07 24.89
CA TYR A 744 -3.02 -21.34 25.68
C TYR A 744 -3.96 -20.13 25.77
N GLU A 745 -5.24 -20.43 25.97
CA GLU A 745 -6.28 -19.48 26.36
C GLU A 745 -6.71 -19.78 27.80
N ASN A 746 -6.67 -18.80 28.72
CA ASN A 746 -7.24 -18.99 30.06
C ASN A 746 -8.74 -18.71 30.05
N ALA A 747 -9.12 -17.47 29.72
CA ALA A 747 -10.49 -16.98 29.60
C ALA A 747 -10.50 -15.50 29.16
N GLY A 748 -11.25 -15.18 28.10
CA GLY A 748 -11.27 -13.84 27.52
C GLY A 748 -11.45 -13.81 25.99
N ASP A 749 -10.55 -13.10 25.30
CA ASP A 749 -10.65 -12.77 23.88
C ASP A 749 -9.53 -13.48 23.08
N ALA A 750 -9.64 -14.81 22.96
CA ALA A 750 -8.60 -15.70 22.46
C ALA A 750 -8.00 -15.28 21.11
N SER A 751 -6.68 -15.07 21.07
CA SER A 751 -5.95 -14.70 19.85
C SER A 751 -4.48 -15.11 19.86
N VAL A 752 -3.93 -15.42 18.68
CA VAL A 752 -2.51 -15.77 18.52
C VAL A 752 -2.03 -15.59 17.07
N ARG A 753 -0.93 -14.87 16.90
CA ARG A 753 -0.26 -14.64 15.61
C ARG A 753 1.25 -14.85 15.73
N LEU A 754 1.85 -15.57 14.78
CA LEU A 754 3.30 -15.68 14.59
C LEU A 754 3.76 -14.83 13.41
N MET A 755 4.76 -13.98 13.64
CA MET A 755 5.40 -13.11 12.65
C MET A 755 6.92 -13.28 12.68
N TRP A 756 7.59 -12.87 11.61
CA TRP A 756 9.04 -12.82 11.52
C TRP A 756 9.54 -11.56 10.78
N GLN A 757 10.78 -11.17 11.04
CA GLN A 757 11.53 -10.11 10.35
C GLN A 757 13.02 -10.46 10.31
N SER A 758 13.74 -10.02 9.28
CA SER A 758 15.20 -9.97 9.20
C SER A 758 15.59 -8.73 8.37
N PRO A 759 16.88 -8.37 8.22
CA PRO A 759 17.29 -7.24 7.37
C PRO A 759 16.71 -7.27 5.95
N SER A 760 16.60 -8.44 5.33
CA SER A 760 15.99 -8.64 4.00
C SER A 760 14.53 -9.12 4.04
N GLN A 761 14.02 -9.60 5.18
CA GLN A 761 12.61 -9.98 5.38
C GLN A 761 11.86 -8.90 6.17
N ALA A 762 11.01 -8.11 5.51
CA ALA A 762 10.10 -7.19 6.19
C ALA A 762 9.20 -7.90 7.22
N LYS A 763 8.79 -7.22 8.30
CA LYS A 763 7.97 -7.81 9.37
C LYS A 763 6.60 -8.26 8.83
N VAL A 764 6.38 -9.56 8.76
CA VAL A 764 5.16 -10.18 8.23
C VAL A 764 4.74 -11.38 9.07
N VAL A 765 3.46 -11.77 8.99
CA VAL A 765 3.01 -13.11 9.43
C VAL A 765 3.84 -14.16 8.68
N VAL A 766 4.35 -15.18 9.37
CA VAL A 766 5.18 -16.21 8.73
C VAL A 766 4.35 -16.87 7.60
N PRO A 767 4.79 -16.78 6.33
CA PRO A 767 3.96 -17.19 5.20
C PRO A 767 3.83 -18.72 5.15
N THR A 768 2.70 -19.22 4.64
CA THR A 768 2.46 -20.65 4.45
C THR A 768 3.56 -21.33 3.62
N SER A 769 4.15 -20.62 2.65
CA SER A 769 5.28 -21.10 1.83
C SER A 769 6.62 -21.23 2.59
N ALA A 770 6.70 -20.76 3.82
CA ALA A 770 7.85 -20.94 4.72
C ALA A 770 7.59 -22.00 5.81
N LEU A 771 6.38 -22.54 5.93
CA LEU A 771 5.98 -23.51 6.95
C LEU A 771 5.69 -24.87 6.32
N PHE A 772 6.22 -25.95 6.91
CA PHE A 772 6.09 -27.32 6.39
C PHE A 772 5.65 -28.29 7.48
N VAL A 773 4.67 -29.12 7.18
CA VAL A 773 4.20 -30.17 8.08
C VAL A 773 5.28 -31.26 8.16
N LYS A 774 5.68 -31.61 9.39
CA LYS A 774 6.65 -32.67 9.64
C LYS A 774 5.92 -34.00 9.75
N ASP A 775 5.57 -34.57 8.59
CA ASP A 775 4.75 -35.78 8.50
C ASP A 775 5.36 -36.93 9.32
N SER A 776 4.57 -37.39 10.29
CA SER A 776 5.04 -38.28 11.36
C SER A 776 4.69 -39.75 11.10
N ALA A 777 4.54 -40.16 9.84
CA ALA A 777 4.38 -41.56 9.42
C ALA A 777 4.54 -41.79 7.89
N ASP A 778 5.73 -41.55 7.32
CA ASP A 778 6.51 -42.68 6.76
C ASP A 778 7.97 -42.31 6.50
N ASN A 779 8.87 -42.79 7.37
CA ASN A 779 10.25 -43.09 6.99
C ASN A 779 10.82 -44.22 7.87
N THR A 780 9.96 -45.14 8.29
CA THR A 780 10.31 -46.26 9.18
C THR A 780 11.03 -47.40 8.46
N ALA A 781 11.36 -47.23 7.18
CA ALA A 781 11.94 -48.25 6.31
C ALA A 781 13.35 -47.94 5.76
N VAL A 782 13.90 -46.72 5.93
CA VAL A 782 15.18 -46.32 5.29
C VAL A 782 16.35 -46.16 6.29
N THR A 783 16.11 -45.96 7.58
CA THR A 783 17.18 -45.91 8.60
C THR A 783 17.43 -47.24 9.32
N ALA A 784 16.57 -48.24 9.11
CA ALA A 784 16.70 -49.62 9.63
C ALA A 784 17.82 -50.44 8.93
N SER A 785 18.92 -49.79 8.55
CA SER A 785 20.11 -50.44 7.96
C SER A 785 21.45 -49.84 8.41
N LEU A 786 21.49 -48.66 9.03
CA LEU A 786 22.74 -47.95 9.38
C LEU A 786 22.74 -47.32 10.80
N ALA A 787 22.10 -48.00 11.75
CA ALA A 787 22.17 -47.68 13.18
C ALA A 787 22.15 -48.96 14.04
N SER A 788 23.13 -49.85 13.83
CA SER A 788 23.35 -51.05 14.65
C SER A 788 24.80 -51.10 15.12
N ALA A 789 25.02 -51.69 16.30
CA ALA A 789 26.29 -51.80 17.02
C ALA A 789 27.00 -50.46 17.33
N ALA A 790 26.86 -50.01 18.58
CA ALA A 790 27.70 -48.96 19.14
C ALA A 790 29.02 -49.52 19.72
N ALA A 791 29.87 -48.59 20.18
CA ALA A 791 30.79 -48.73 21.31
C ALA A 791 32.28 -49.12 21.08
N VAL A 792 33.12 -48.33 21.78
CA VAL A 792 34.45 -48.65 22.33
C VAL A 792 35.69 -48.50 21.43
N THR A 793 36.77 -48.14 22.12
CA THR A 793 38.09 -47.68 21.68
C THR A 793 39.05 -48.83 21.32
N VAL A 794 40.16 -48.49 20.63
CA VAL A 794 41.56 -48.69 21.12
C VAL A 794 42.57 -48.12 20.09
N THR A 795 43.70 -47.60 20.58
CA THR A 795 44.81 -47.04 19.79
C THR A 795 45.88 -48.10 19.48
N PRO A 796 46.74 -47.86 18.47
CA PRO A 796 48.16 -48.18 18.65
C PRO A 796 49.14 -47.08 18.19
N ALA A 797 50.28 -46.98 18.89
CA ALA A 797 51.56 -46.36 18.46
C ALA A 797 52.55 -47.50 18.06
N PRO A 798 53.89 -47.37 17.83
CA PRO A 798 54.92 -46.33 18.19
C PRO A 798 55.52 -45.56 16.97
N THR A 799 56.21 -44.39 17.05
CA THR A 799 57.54 -44.03 17.65
C THR A 799 58.72 -44.54 16.77
N PRO A 800 59.81 -43.78 16.43
CA PRO A 800 60.58 -42.88 17.32
C PRO A 800 61.11 -41.53 16.78
N ALA A 801 61.77 -40.77 17.68
CA ALA A 801 62.56 -39.54 17.43
C ALA A 801 64.03 -39.72 17.90
N PRO A 802 64.96 -38.84 17.48
CA PRO A 802 65.66 -37.94 18.43
C PRO A 802 65.86 -36.50 17.88
N ALA A 803 65.85 -35.39 18.63
CA ALA A 803 66.59 -34.92 19.84
C ALA A 803 67.75 -33.92 19.50
N PRO A 804 68.52 -33.29 20.44
CA PRO A 804 68.29 -31.87 20.77
C PRO A 804 69.53 -30.94 20.99
N THR A 805 69.34 -29.61 21.02
CA THR A 805 70.24 -28.56 21.60
C THR A 805 69.54 -27.18 21.62
N ALA A 806 69.85 -26.17 22.45
CA ALA A 806 70.50 -26.05 23.77
C ALA A 806 70.32 -24.60 24.34
N THR A 807 70.45 -24.40 25.66
CA THR A 807 70.49 -23.07 26.37
C THR A 807 71.95 -22.65 26.68
N PRO A 808 72.32 -21.38 27.03
CA PRO A 808 71.87 -20.65 28.24
C PRO A 808 71.78 -19.08 28.13
N ALA A 809 71.58 -18.39 29.27
CA ALA A 809 71.63 -16.93 29.47
C ALA A 809 73.06 -16.47 29.99
N PRO A 810 73.39 -15.22 30.47
CA PRO A 810 72.56 -14.20 31.14
C PRO A 810 72.85 -12.66 30.92
N THR A 811 71.94 -11.81 31.43
CA THR A 811 72.06 -10.58 32.30
C THR A 811 73.38 -9.78 32.43
N PRO A 812 73.41 -8.45 32.77
CA PRO A 812 72.37 -7.38 32.92
C PRO A 812 72.52 -6.27 31.83
N THR A 813 71.89 -5.09 31.79
CA THR A 813 71.26 -4.13 32.75
C THR A 813 70.27 -3.25 31.92
N ALA A 814 69.44 -2.29 32.37
CA ALA A 814 69.20 -1.57 33.63
C ALA A 814 67.72 -1.04 33.68
N ALA A 815 67.44 0.04 34.42
CA ALA A 815 66.12 0.68 34.53
C ALA A 815 66.20 2.23 34.42
N PRO A 816 65.10 2.87 34.00
CA PRO A 816 64.55 3.98 34.81
C PRO A 816 63.06 3.76 35.21
N ALA A 817 62.49 4.75 35.89
CA ALA A 817 61.23 4.69 36.66
C ALA A 817 59.93 4.52 35.82
N PRO A 818 58.83 4.03 36.43
CA PRO A 818 57.62 3.68 35.70
C PRO A 818 56.71 4.88 35.37
N THR A 819 56.42 5.04 34.08
CA THR A 819 55.23 5.75 33.58
C THR A 819 54.28 4.74 32.94
N SER A 820 53.00 4.75 33.30
CA SER A 820 52.03 3.74 32.89
C SER A 820 51.66 3.84 31.40
N ALA A 821 52.30 3.00 30.58
CA ALA A 821 51.85 2.67 29.22
C ALA A 821 50.84 1.50 29.27
N PRO A 822 49.89 1.40 28.33
CA PRO A 822 48.82 0.39 28.38
C PRO A 822 49.34 -1.03 28.18
N THR A 823 48.70 -1.98 28.87
CA THR A 823 48.88 -3.42 28.64
C THR A 823 48.47 -3.82 27.22
N PRO A 824 49.07 -4.88 26.64
CA PRO A 824 48.76 -5.31 25.28
C PRO A 824 47.32 -5.80 25.16
N VAL A 825 46.68 -5.46 24.04
CA VAL A 825 45.30 -5.87 23.73
C VAL A 825 45.22 -7.40 23.66
N PRO A 826 44.46 -8.08 24.54
CA PRO A 826 44.05 -9.45 24.26
C PRO A 826 43.08 -9.42 23.08
N THR A 827 43.28 -10.27 22.08
CA THR A 827 42.40 -10.35 20.89
C THR A 827 41.09 -11.05 21.24
N ALA A 828 40.30 -10.44 22.11
CA ALA A 828 38.95 -10.87 22.43
C ALA A 828 38.04 -10.56 21.25
N THR A 829 37.59 -11.61 20.55
CA THR A 829 36.53 -11.51 19.55
C THR A 829 35.26 -11.02 20.23
N SER A 830 34.97 -9.72 20.12
CA SER A 830 33.80 -9.12 20.76
C SER A 830 32.53 -9.68 20.12
N ALA A 831 31.90 -10.64 20.80
CA ALA A 831 30.53 -11.05 20.49
C ALA A 831 29.65 -9.80 20.59
N GLN A 832 29.08 -9.37 19.46
CA GLN A 832 28.33 -8.13 19.38
C GLN A 832 27.03 -8.29 20.17
N ALA A 833 26.99 -7.72 21.38
CA ALA A 833 25.86 -7.86 22.28
C ALA A 833 24.58 -7.37 21.59
N VAL A 834 23.55 -8.22 21.57
CA VAL A 834 22.26 -7.89 20.98
C VAL A 834 21.63 -6.78 21.83
N ALA A 835 21.55 -5.58 21.27
CA ALA A 835 20.97 -4.44 21.98
C ALA A 835 19.48 -4.70 22.23
N VAL A 836 19.10 -4.75 23.50
CA VAL A 836 17.70 -4.93 23.92
C VAL A 836 17.02 -3.57 23.92
N ASN A 837 15.92 -3.47 23.18
CA ASN A 837 15.14 -2.24 23.04
C ASN A 837 14.33 -1.93 24.31
N GLY A 838 14.10 -0.64 24.58
CA GLY A 838 13.43 -0.12 25.77
C GLY A 838 14.39 0.41 26.84
N LEU A 839 13.84 0.96 27.93
CA LEU A 839 14.61 1.48 29.07
C LEU A 839 14.38 0.64 30.33
N GLN A 840 15.40 0.55 31.20
CA GLN A 840 15.27 -0.09 32.51
C GLN A 840 14.45 0.82 33.43
N ALA A 841 13.28 0.37 33.84
CA ALA A 841 12.32 1.09 34.67
C ALA A 841 12.37 0.59 36.12
N GLU A 842 12.78 1.45 37.05
CA GLU A 842 12.71 1.24 38.49
C GLU A 842 11.48 1.96 39.06
N TYR A 843 10.52 1.22 39.61
CA TYR A 843 9.30 1.76 40.22
C TYR A 843 9.37 1.73 41.75
N PHE A 844 8.96 2.81 42.42
CA PHE A 844 9.06 3.01 43.87
C PHE A 844 7.71 3.39 44.48
N ASN A 845 7.36 2.78 45.63
CA ASN A 845 6.17 3.12 46.42
C ASN A 845 6.40 4.35 47.33
N ASN A 846 6.95 5.42 46.75
CA ASN A 846 7.12 6.75 47.32
C ASN A 846 7.44 7.74 46.19
N ILE A 847 7.20 9.04 46.38
CA ILE A 847 7.49 10.08 45.37
C ILE A 847 8.96 10.54 45.34
N GLN A 848 9.80 9.98 46.21
CA GLN A 848 11.19 10.39 46.43
C GLN A 848 12.22 9.51 45.70
N LEU A 849 11.79 8.53 44.88
CA LEU A 849 12.66 7.56 44.20
C LEU A 849 13.63 6.84 45.15
N SER A 850 13.15 6.54 46.36
CA SER A 850 13.98 6.15 47.51
C SER A 850 13.68 4.74 48.01
N GLY A 851 14.67 4.12 48.65
CA GLY A 851 14.64 2.71 49.04
C GLY A 851 14.98 1.76 47.88
N ALA A 852 14.64 0.49 48.03
CA ALA A 852 14.68 -0.46 46.92
C ALA A 852 13.43 -0.27 46.03
N PRO A 853 13.55 -0.40 44.70
CA PRO A 853 12.38 -0.39 43.82
C PRO A 853 11.47 -1.60 44.12
N ALA A 854 10.17 -1.36 44.16
CA ALA A 854 9.14 -2.38 44.37
C ALA A 854 8.86 -3.21 43.11
N LEU A 855 9.20 -2.66 41.93
CA LEU A 855 9.20 -3.35 40.64
C LEU A 855 10.37 -2.83 39.80
N VAL A 856 11.08 -3.73 39.13
CA VAL A 856 12.03 -3.39 38.06
C VAL A 856 11.63 -4.14 36.80
N ARG A 857 11.44 -3.42 35.68
CA ARG A 857 11.11 -4.01 34.38
C ARG A 857 11.81 -3.28 33.23
N THR A 858 11.63 -3.77 32.00
CA THR A 858 12.00 -3.02 30.78
C THR A 858 10.73 -2.45 30.17
N ASP A 859 10.67 -1.12 30.04
CA ASP A 859 9.58 -0.44 29.35
C ASP A 859 10.02 -0.07 27.93
N ALA A 860 9.31 -0.58 26.92
CA ALA A 860 9.69 -0.41 25.52
C ALA A 860 9.57 1.04 25.03
N VAL A 861 8.64 1.82 25.59
CA VAL A 861 8.39 3.25 25.31
C VAL A 861 7.89 3.94 26.58
N LEU A 862 8.08 5.26 26.67
CA LEU A 862 7.36 6.10 27.65
C LEU A 862 6.16 6.75 26.96
N ASP A 863 5.01 6.08 27.00
CA ASP A 863 3.72 6.64 26.58
C ASP A 863 2.59 6.16 27.51
N PHE A 864 2.72 6.49 28.78
CA PHE A 864 1.87 5.99 29.85
C PHE A 864 0.77 6.98 30.23
N ASN A 865 -0.44 6.46 30.36
CA ASN A 865 -1.64 7.16 30.83
C ASN A 865 -2.43 6.19 31.72
N TRP A 866 -2.00 6.06 32.98
CA TRP A 866 -2.60 5.16 33.95
C TRP A 866 -3.91 5.71 34.54
N ARG A 867 -4.10 7.04 34.49
CA ARG A 867 -5.24 7.75 35.10
C ARG A 867 -5.25 7.50 36.61
N GLN A 868 -6.42 7.42 37.23
CA GLN A 868 -6.66 6.93 38.60
C GLN A 868 -6.36 5.41 38.77
N GLY A 869 -5.27 4.92 38.19
CA GLY A 869 -4.84 3.53 38.17
C GLY A 869 -3.34 3.39 38.38
N THR A 870 -2.88 2.17 38.71
CA THR A 870 -1.48 1.89 39.03
C THR A 870 -0.69 1.31 37.84
N PRO A 871 0.63 1.55 37.73
CA PRO A 871 1.49 0.89 36.74
C PRO A 871 1.68 -0.62 36.89
N ASP A 872 1.39 -1.17 38.08
CA ASP A 872 1.47 -2.61 38.42
C ASP A 872 0.78 -2.88 39.76
N ALA A 873 0.31 -4.10 40.02
CA ALA A 873 -0.28 -4.46 41.32
C ALA A 873 0.71 -4.37 42.51
N ALA A 874 2.02 -4.37 42.27
CA ALA A 874 3.05 -4.09 43.27
C ALA A 874 3.20 -2.59 43.62
N ILE A 875 2.57 -1.69 42.86
CA ILE A 875 2.71 -0.24 42.97
C ILE A 875 1.39 0.40 43.44
N GLY A 876 1.49 1.44 44.28
CA GLY A 876 0.34 2.24 44.72
C GLY A 876 -0.35 2.96 43.55
N ILE A 877 -1.66 3.22 43.69
CA ILE A 877 -2.41 4.04 42.73
C ILE A 877 -1.91 5.50 42.78
N ASP A 878 -1.75 6.01 44.00
CA ASP A 878 -1.19 7.32 44.31
C ASP A 878 0.23 7.19 44.92
N PHE A 879 0.96 8.31 44.99
CA PHE A 879 2.24 8.46 45.68
C PHE A 879 3.43 7.58 45.23
N PHE A 880 3.49 7.20 43.95
CA PHE A 880 4.61 6.41 43.40
C PHE A 880 5.60 7.26 42.61
N SER A 881 6.78 6.72 42.31
CA SER A 881 7.74 7.34 41.38
C SER A 881 8.47 6.30 40.53
N VAL A 882 9.04 6.75 39.41
CA VAL A 882 9.68 5.88 38.41
C VAL A 882 10.98 6.50 37.92
N ARG A 883 12.05 5.71 37.81
CA ARG A 883 13.28 6.07 37.10
C ARG A 883 13.46 5.14 35.90
N TRP A 884 13.45 5.70 34.70
CA TRP A 884 13.87 5.02 33.48
C TRP A 884 15.32 5.37 33.15
N SER A 885 16.15 4.37 32.87
CA SER A 885 17.57 4.54 32.51
C SER A 885 17.94 3.67 31.30
N GLY A 886 18.80 4.19 30.42
CA GLY A 886 19.31 3.45 29.26
C GLY A 886 19.95 4.38 28.23
N LYS A 887 19.83 4.05 26.95
CA LYS A 887 20.34 4.85 25.82
C LYS A 887 19.21 5.34 24.91
N ILE A 888 19.41 6.49 24.28
CA ILE A 888 18.60 7.02 23.15
C ILE A 888 19.46 7.15 21.89
N LYS A 889 18.88 6.87 20.71
CA LYS A 889 19.56 6.89 19.41
C LYS A 889 18.78 7.72 18.38
N PRO A 890 19.24 8.93 18.00
CA PRO A 890 18.59 9.72 16.96
C PRO A 890 18.81 9.11 15.56
N LEU A 891 17.88 9.42 14.65
CA LEU A 891 18.03 9.12 13.22
C LEU A 891 18.83 10.20 12.47
N TYR A 892 18.90 11.42 12.99
CA TYR A 892 19.48 12.59 12.32
C TYR A 892 20.52 13.30 13.19
N SER A 893 21.41 14.08 12.56
CA SER A 893 22.48 14.84 13.23
C SER A 893 22.09 16.30 13.40
N GLU A 894 21.27 16.59 14.41
CA GLU A 894 20.52 17.84 14.53
C GLU A 894 20.34 18.27 15.99
N ASN A 895 19.83 19.49 16.20
CA ASN A 895 19.35 19.91 17.51
C ASN A 895 17.92 19.38 17.74
N TYR A 896 17.80 18.45 18.68
CA TYR A 896 16.54 17.82 19.07
C TYR A 896 15.87 18.62 20.21
N ASN A 897 14.57 18.83 20.08
CA ASN A 897 13.68 19.19 21.17
C ASN A 897 13.11 17.89 21.76
N ILE A 898 13.48 17.57 22.99
CA ILE A 898 12.84 16.51 23.78
C ILE A 898 11.67 17.13 24.52
N TYR A 899 10.50 16.51 24.42
CA TYR A 899 9.30 16.93 25.15
C TYR A 899 8.88 15.84 26.14
N THR A 900 8.27 16.27 27.24
CA THR A 900 7.55 15.37 28.14
C THR A 900 6.16 15.89 28.42
N THR A 901 5.17 15.01 28.52
CA THR A 901 3.88 15.35 29.15
C THR A 901 3.73 14.54 30.43
N SER A 902 3.59 15.20 31.57
CA SER A 902 3.42 14.50 32.86
C SER A 902 2.37 15.14 33.77
N ASP A 903 1.74 14.27 34.54
CA ASP A 903 0.88 14.52 35.70
C ASP A 903 1.36 13.46 36.73
N ASP A 904 2.07 13.77 37.81
CA ASP A 904 2.61 15.07 38.25
C ASP A 904 3.98 15.43 37.62
N GLY A 905 5.09 15.16 38.32
CA GLY A 905 6.38 15.83 38.14
C GLY A 905 7.40 14.99 37.37
N ILE A 906 8.26 15.64 36.57
CA ILE A 906 9.20 14.94 35.67
C ILE A 906 10.54 15.67 35.51
N ARG A 907 11.61 14.90 35.32
CA ARG A 907 12.98 15.35 35.01
C ARG A 907 13.60 14.48 33.92
N VAL A 908 14.35 15.08 32.99
CA VAL A 908 15.01 14.38 31.87
C VAL A 908 16.48 14.79 31.76
N TRP A 909 17.36 13.80 31.67
CA TRP A 909 18.78 13.97 31.38
C TRP A 909 19.14 13.24 30.08
N VAL A 910 20.00 13.86 29.26
CA VAL A 910 20.65 13.21 28.11
C VAL A 910 22.17 13.48 28.15
N ASP A 911 22.98 12.43 28.08
CA ASP A 911 24.43 12.44 28.38
C ASP A 911 24.76 13.14 29.72
N GLY A 912 23.91 12.91 30.73
CA GLY A 912 24.03 13.53 32.05
C GLY A 912 23.62 15.01 32.12
N ASN A 913 23.34 15.66 30.99
CA ASN A 913 22.85 17.04 30.95
C ASN A 913 21.36 17.07 31.29
N LEU A 914 20.99 17.77 32.37
CA LEU A 914 19.59 17.99 32.77
C LEU A 914 18.93 18.97 31.79
N ILE A 915 18.07 18.46 30.90
CA ILE A 915 17.42 19.27 29.84
C ILE A 915 15.98 19.64 30.17
N ILE A 916 15.31 18.88 31.04
CA ILE A 916 13.98 19.23 31.59
C ILE A 916 14.06 19.07 33.10
N ASP A 917 13.76 20.13 33.85
CA ASP A 917 13.47 20.05 35.29
C ASP A 917 12.08 20.61 35.59
N SER A 918 11.19 19.74 36.03
CA SER A 918 9.80 20.04 36.37
C SER A 918 9.33 19.15 37.54
N TRP A 919 10.16 19.03 38.58
CA TRP A 919 9.87 18.23 39.77
C TRP A 919 8.88 18.92 40.74
N VAL A 920 7.67 19.21 40.24
CA VAL A 920 6.62 19.96 40.95
C VAL A 920 5.25 19.30 40.76
N LYS A 921 4.34 19.51 41.72
CA LYS A 921 2.94 19.07 41.60
C LYS A 921 2.24 19.90 40.51
N GLN A 922 1.69 19.25 39.50
CA GLN A 922 1.10 19.89 38.31
C GLN A 922 0.15 18.92 37.60
N SER A 923 -1.01 19.40 37.16
CA SER A 923 -1.84 18.65 36.20
C SER A 923 -1.12 18.48 34.85
N GLY A 924 -1.53 17.49 34.06
CA GLY A 924 -0.92 17.00 32.82
C GLY A 924 -0.32 18.05 31.89
N THR A 925 0.93 18.44 32.15
CA THR A 925 1.59 19.59 31.54
C THR A 925 2.69 19.16 30.59
N GLU A 926 2.83 19.86 29.46
CA GLU A 926 3.98 19.69 28.57
C GLU A 926 5.20 20.52 29.03
N ARG A 927 6.38 19.92 28.95
CA ARG A 927 7.69 20.53 29.11
C ARG A 927 8.55 20.21 27.90
N VAL A 928 9.53 21.06 27.60
CA VAL A 928 10.48 20.89 26.51
C VAL A 928 11.89 21.25 26.96
N GLY A 929 12.87 20.52 26.47
CA GLY A 929 14.31 20.78 26.64
C GLY A 929 15.05 20.42 25.36
N SER A 930 16.09 21.18 25.00
CA SER A 930 16.80 21.01 23.72
C SER A 930 18.22 20.46 23.91
N ILE A 931 18.65 19.58 23.02
CA ILE A 931 20.02 19.04 22.98
C ILE A 931 20.44 18.67 21.54
N SER A 932 21.70 18.90 21.19
CA SER A 932 22.26 18.50 19.90
C SER A 932 22.77 17.06 19.92
N LEU A 933 22.26 16.22 19.01
CA LEU A 933 22.56 14.79 18.92
C LEU A 933 23.05 14.43 17.50
N GLN A 934 23.79 13.32 17.36
CA GLN A 934 24.36 12.84 16.08
C GLN A 934 23.73 11.52 15.65
N ALA A 935 23.35 11.43 14.37
CA ALA A 935 22.67 10.29 13.76
C ALA A 935 23.36 8.96 14.10
N GLY A 936 22.60 8.04 14.68
CA GLY A 936 23.06 6.69 14.99
C GLY A 936 24.01 6.53 16.19
N GLN A 937 24.40 7.60 16.88
CA GLN A 937 25.11 7.51 18.17
C GLN A 937 24.16 7.13 19.32
N LEU A 938 24.69 6.53 20.39
CA LEU A 938 23.93 6.12 21.58
C LEU A 938 24.26 7.04 22.75
N TYR A 939 23.35 7.95 23.06
CA TYR A 939 23.42 8.87 24.19
C TYR A 939 22.82 8.24 25.43
N ASP A 940 23.38 8.45 26.62
CA ASP A 940 22.70 8.08 27.87
C ASP A 940 21.41 8.88 28.02
N ILE A 941 20.31 8.22 28.38
CA ILE A 941 19.05 8.87 28.74
C ILE A 941 18.61 8.39 30.13
N LYS A 942 18.23 9.36 30.96
CA LYS A 942 17.52 9.11 32.22
C LYS A 942 16.26 9.95 32.27
N VAL A 943 15.15 9.34 32.62
CA VAL A 943 13.89 10.04 32.93
C VAL A 943 13.50 9.68 34.35
N GLU A 944 13.20 10.68 35.18
CA GLU A 944 12.63 10.48 36.51
C GLU A 944 11.25 11.11 36.55
N TYR A 945 10.26 10.42 37.10
CA TYR A 945 8.85 10.85 37.21
C TYR A 945 8.31 10.54 38.61
N TYR A 946 7.34 11.33 39.09
CA TYR A 946 6.50 10.95 40.23
C TYR A 946 5.03 11.28 40.00
N GLU A 947 4.17 10.45 40.58
CA GLU A 947 2.75 10.69 40.79
C GLU A 947 2.51 11.04 42.26
N ASN A 948 1.85 12.15 42.58
CA ASN A 948 1.40 12.38 43.96
C ASN A 948 -0.02 11.85 44.18
N GLN A 949 -1.03 12.43 43.52
CA GLN A 949 -2.45 12.06 43.69
C GLN A 949 -3.26 12.52 42.48
N GLY A 950 -3.98 11.59 41.83
CA GLY A 950 -4.94 11.91 40.79
C GLY A 950 -4.86 11.04 39.54
N ASP A 951 -4.48 11.65 38.41
CA ASP A 951 -4.61 11.08 37.07
C ASP A 951 -3.21 10.82 36.47
N ALA A 952 -2.57 9.73 36.87
CA ALA A 952 -1.16 9.46 36.62
C ALA A 952 -0.80 9.31 35.14
N LYS A 953 0.19 10.10 34.68
CA LYS A 953 0.60 10.17 33.26
C LYS A 953 2.09 10.50 33.10
N ALA A 954 2.76 9.76 32.21
CA ALA A 954 4.15 10.05 31.81
C ALA A 954 4.41 9.67 30.33
N LYS A 955 4.69 10.68 29.49
CA LYS A 955 5.01 10.51 28.06
C LYS A 955 6.33 11.20 27.72
N LEU A 956 7.18 10.55 26.92
CA LEU A 956 8.41 11.11 26.32
C LEU A 956 8.25 11.22 24.80
N MET A 957 8.61 12.37 24.24
CA MET A 957 8.53 12.67 22.81
C MET A 957 9.80 13.39 22.33
N TRP A 958 10.04 13.38 21.02
CA TRP A 958 11.17 14.06 20.39
C TRP A 958 10.79 14.74 19.07
N GLU A 959 11.47 15.83 18.71
CA GLU A 959 11.36 16.55 17.44
C GLU A 959 12.75 17.11 17.06
N SER A 960 13.02 17.31 15.77
CA SER A 960 14.17 18.06 15.26
C SER A 960 13.79 18.71 13.91
N ALA A 961 14.73 19.12 13.06
CA ALA A 961 14.38 19.63 11.73
C ALA A 961 13.91 18.52 10.77
N SER A 962 14.44 17.30 10.93
CA SER A 962 14.08 16.10 10.16
C SER A 962 13.28 15.06 10.96
N GLN A 963 13.32 15.09 12.30
CA GLN A 963 12.47 14.26 13.16
C GLN A 963 11.15 14.98 13.46
N ILE A 964 10.01 14.38 13.10
CA ILE A 964 8.68 14.90 13.48
C ILE A 964 8.44 14.74 14.99
N LYS A 965 7.64 15.62 15.59
CA LYS A 965 7.20 15.49 16.99
C LYS A 965 6.36 14.24 17.21
N GLU A 966 6.97 13.20 17.77
CA GLU A 966 6.35 11.90 18.07
C GLU A 966 6.84 11.32 19.40
N ALA A 967 6.17 10.30 19.92
CA ALA A 967 6.67 9.53 21.06
C ALA A 967 7.95 8.77 20.68
N VAL A 968 8.98 8.80 21.52
CA VAL A 968 10.27 8.18 21.19
C VAL A 968 10.06 6.66 21.03
N PRO A 969 10.31 6.08 19.83
CA PRO A 969 9.93 4.70 19.54
C PRO A 969 10.89 3.71 20.21
N ALA A 970 10.43 2.48 20.45
CA ALA A 970 11.24 1.43 21.04
C ALA A 970 12.51 1.11 20.22
N SER A 971 12.50 1.35 18.91
CA SER A 971 13.67 1.23 18.02
C SER A 971 14.75 2.31 18.22
N ALA A 972 14.47 3.34 19.02
CA ALA A 972 15.37 4.41 19.39
C ALA A 972 15.79 4.40 20.87
N LEU A 973 15.24 3.48 21.69
CA LEU A 973 15.53 3.33 23.11
C LEU A 973 16.18 1.97 23.38
N PHE A 974 17.24 1.92 24.19
CA PHE A 974 17.97 0.67 24.46
C PHE A 974 18.38 0.57 25.94
N LEU A 975 18.47 -0.66 26.45
CA LEU A 975 18.96 -0.92 27.81
C LEU A 975 20.42 -0.45 27.96
N PRO A 976 20.83 -0.04 29.19
CA PRO A 976 22.25 0.22 29.45
C PRO A 976 23.06 -1.06 29.19
N SER A 977 24.11 -0.96 28.39
CA SER A 977 24.95 -2.09 28.01
C SER A 977 25.65 -2.66 29.25
N VAL A 978 25.40 -3.94 29.55
CA VAL A 978 26.00 -4.64 30.69
C VAL A 978 27.53 -4.71 30.51
N SER A 979 28.27 -4.27 31.54
CA SER A 979 29.73 -4.22 31.60
C SER A 979 30.36 -5.51 32.10
#